data_AF-A0A9Q0LPD5-F1
#
_entry.id   AF-A0A9Q0LPD5-F1
#
_cell.length_a   1.000
_cell.length_b   1.000
_cell.length_c   1.000
_cell.angle_alpha   90.00
_cell.angle_beta   90.00
_cell.angle_gamma   90.00
#
_symmetry.space_group_name_H-M   'P 1'
#
loop_
_entity.id
_entity.type
_entity.pdbx_description
1 polymer ?
#
loop_
_entity_poly.entity_id
_entity_poly.type
_entity_poly.pdbx_seq_one_letter_code
_entity_poly.pdbx_strand_id
1 'polypeptide(L)'
;MESLKCVVVGDGAVGKTTLLITYTTNSFPSEFIPTVFDNWSANLMVEGKPISLGLWDTAGQDDYDRLRPLSYPQTDIFLVCFSLISPDSFENVRAKWIPEIQYHCPKTPFILVGTKSDLRENADILHRLHERGQTPITTDQGERLAKEIKAFEYLECSSLTQQGVTRVFNDAVIAVFRSRKPKLNLKQKLFKKILVPKQKPPKLAPQPPQPILQNVDSTFHKEISKLFNNPTYADVEMIVPYQDDSSNLTERTIWCHSSILSCRCPIFNEIFQKIDDPNFNSNFSQYRISLISKKVEKQNNREKDANQQHVLSEKKVNETKSKRTEKKESNIQIPETDLFSRKYQFNVDIPFPIFSGFIEFLYSGKVPEFVLLVDQSEPQKKQTAEFYSISELYGMEELISVLQMIVSEKRKEQEEEINTSLENLQNCLQNDIGKLLTDFTQFGDFLIVVNQSKSETFSIVAHKAIINQRSPYFASIAETKMKEARENKVVFEDMSYSSFYHFMNFLYCDHAEILNEENNNNNNNNNKKQFEKNREVVELLVIADYFQQDRLKTLCEQYLIDHIQSEIIIDILKIAGCFNARNLYEFCIWKMGVNYFTFSKKRNFKKRLSKQEKKEIQKLQWPSKEYVEFNNRLDVILAKKLNLIEEREDEDEILK
;
A
#
# COMPACT_ATOMS: atom_id res chain seq x y z
N MET A 1 25.60 25.67 -8.87
CA MET A 1 24.31 25.03 -9.20
C MET A 1 23.26 26.12 -9.16
N GLU A 2 22.85 26.54 -10.35
CA GLU A 2 21.82 27.57 -10.53
C GLU A 2 20.46 26.92 -10.23
N SER A 3 19.66 27.59 -9.42
CA SER A 3 18.32 27.14 -9.07
C SER A 3 17.36 27.80 -10.03
N LEU A 4 16.53 27.01 -10.71
CA LEU A 4 15.48 27.51 -11.58
C LEU A 4 14.11 27.06 -11.07
N LYS A 5 13.12 27.93 -11.19
CA LYS A 5 11.73 27.63 -10.89
C LYS A 5 10.94 27.42 -12.18
N CYS A 6 10.43 26.21 -12.36
CA CYS A 6 9.53 25.83 -13.44
C CYS A 6 8.12 25.62 -12.89
N VAL A 7 7.13 26.33 -13.43
CA VAL A 7 5.72 26.16 -13.07
C VAL A 7 4.98 25.49 -14.22
N VAL A 8 4.23 24.43 -13.92
CA VAL A 8 3.44 23.69 -14.92
C VAL A 8 1.98 24.09 -14.80
N VAL A 9 1.38 24.56 -15.91
CA VAL A 9 -0.03 24.99 -15.98
C VAL A 9 -0.74 24.32 -17.16
N GLY A 10 -2.07 24.34 -17.15
CA GLY A 10 -2.91 23.62 -18.12
C GLY A 10 -4.14 23.01 -17.46
N ASP A 11 -5.11 22.57 -18.27
CA ASP A 11 -6.40 22.06 -17.79
C ASP A 11 -6.28 20.87 -16.83
N GLY A 12 -7.36 20.60 -16.09
CA GLY A 12 -7.50 19.39 -15.29
C GLY A 12 -7.25 18.12 -16.12
N ALA A 13 -6.62 17.11 -15.51
CA ALA A 13 -6.40 15.79 -16.10
C ALA A 13 -5.63 15.72 -17.44
N VAL A 14 -4.98 16.81 -17.89
CA VAL A 14 -4.14 16.77 -19.11
C VAL A 14 -2.86 15.96 -18.91
N GLY A 15 -2.38 15.78 -17.68
CA GLY A 15 -1.18 14.98 -17.39
C GLY A 15 0.03 15.78 -16.88
N LYS A 16 -0.20 16.95 -16.25
CA LYS A 16 0.86 17.77 -15.62
C LYS A 16 1.60 17.01 -14.53
N THR A 17 0.84 16.47 -13.59
CA THR A 17 1.32 15.69 -12.44
C THR A 17 2.05 14.44 -12.88
N THR A 18 1.47 13.68 -13.82
CA THR A 18 2.12 12.48 -14.38
C THR A 18 3.41 12.83 -15.12
N LEU A 19 3.45 13.97 -15.83
CA LEU A 19 4.67 14.45 -16.48
C LEU A 19 5.78 14.76 -15.45
N LEU A 20 5.42 15.43 -14.35
CA LEU A 20 6.35 15.77 -13.26
C LEU A 20 6.84 14.54 -12.50
N ILE A 21 5.93 13.63 -12.14
CA ILE A 21 6.25 12.37 -11.44
C ILE A 21 7.14 11.50 -12.32
N THR A 22 6.77 11.27 -13.58
CA THR A 22 7.58 10.45 -14.49
C THR A 22 8.96 11.04 -14.72
N TYR A 23 9.07 12.35 -14.83
CA TYR A 23 10.37 13.00 -14.95
C TYR A 23 11.26 12.85 -13.70
N THR A 24 10.66 12.88 -12.51
CA THR A 24 11.40 12.84 -11.24
C THR A 24 11.68 11.42 -10.75
N THR A 25 10.86 10.43 -11.13
CA THR A 25 10.93 9.05 -10.63
C THR A 25 11.35 8.03 -11.70
N ASN A 26 11.39 8.41 -12.98
CA ASN A 26 11.53 7.50 -14.12
C ASN A 26 10.49 6.36 -14.11
N SER A 27 9.31 6.59 -13.52
CA SER A 27 8.20 5.64 -13.49
C SER A 27 6.87 6.35 -13.77
N PHE A 28 5.92 5.64 -14.36
CA PHE A 28 4.56 6.16 -14.56
C PHE A 28 3.69 5.77 -13.35
N PRO A 29 2.97 6.71 -12.72
CA PRO A 29 2.14 6.40 -11.56
C PRO A 29 0.95 5.52 -11.96
N SER A 30 0.70 4.45 -11.20
CA SER A 30 -0.43 3.52 -11.42
C SER A 30 -1.78 4.13 -11.03
N GLU A 31 -1.79 5.13 -10.14
CA GLU A 31 -3.00 5.77 -9.64
C GLU A 31 -3.01 7.28 -9.88
N PHE A 32 -4.18 7.83 -10.24
CA PHE A 32 -4.37 9.26 -10.50
C PHE A 32 -4.90 9.96 -9.26
N ILE A 33 -4.06 10.77 -8.61
CA ILE A 33 -4.44 11.64 -7.49
C ILE A 33 -4.58 13.08 -8.02
N PRO A 34 -5.75 13.75 -7.88
CA PRO A 34 -5.94 15.13 -8.31
C PRO A 34 -5.05 16.12 -7.54
N THR A 35 -4.25 16.91 -8.25
CA THR A 35 -3.31 17.87 -7.63
C THR A 35 -3.98 19.16 -7.16
N VAL A 36 -3.65 19.57 -5.93
CA VAL A 36 -3.90 20.91 -5.40
C VAL A 36 -2.65 21.79 -5.61
N PHE A 37 -1.50 21.42 -5.01
CA PHE A 37 -0.16 21.97 -5.28
C PHE A 37 0.92 21.02 -4.74
N ASP A 38 1.95 20.71 -5.54
CA ASP A 38 3.13 19.95 -5.09
C ASP A 38 4.43 20.55 -5.63
N ASN A 39 5.46 20.57 -4.78
CA ASN A 39 6.79 21.06 -5.14
C ASN A 39 7.75 19.89 -5.27
N TRP A 40 8.18 19.62 -6.49
CA TRP A 40 9.20 18.62 -6.77
C TRP A 40 10.53 19.31 -7.05
N SER A 41 11.64 18.58 -6.93
CA SER A 41 12.94 19.08 -7.36
C SER A 41 13.65 18.02 -8.18
N ALA A 42 14.08 18.39 -9.38
CA ALA A 42 14.91 17.56 -10.23
C ALA A 42 16.27 18.23 -10.41
N ASN A 43 17.33 17.44 -10.29
CA ASN A 43 18.66 17.89 -10.68
C ASN A 43 18.88 17.45 -12.12
N LEU A 44 19.27 18.37 -13.00
CA LEU A 44 19.53 18.05 -14.40
C LEU A 44 20.77 18.77 -14.92
N MET A 45 21.20 18.33 -16.08
CA MET A 45 22.42 18.80 -16.72
C MET A 45 22.13 19.31 -18.11
N VAL A 46 22.27 20.62 -18.28
CA VAL A 46 21.90 21.30 -19.51
C VAL A 46 23.08 22.16 -19.96
N GLU A 47 23.55 21.95 -21.18
CA GLU A 47 24.77 22.57 -21.74
C GLU A 47 26.01 22.43 -20.82
N GLY A 48 26.12 21.34 -20.07
CA GLY A 48 27.24 21.11 -19.13
C GLY A 48 27.14 21.90 -17.82
N LYS A 49 25.99 22.51 -17.50
CA LYS A 49 25.75 23.19 -16.23
C LYS A 49 24.82 22.40 -15.32
N PRO A 50 25.18 22.19 -14.03
CA PRO A 50 24.30 21.52 -13.09
C PRO A 50 23.21 22.48 -12.64
N ILE A 51 21.97 22.13 -12.93
CA ILE A 51 20.78 22.92 -12.63
C ILE A 51 19.94 22.17 -11.60
N SER A 52 19.49 22.90 -10.58
CA SER A 52 18.46 22.41 -9.67
C SER A 52 17.15 23.04 -10.12
N LEU A 53 16.30 22.24 -10.76
CA LEU A 53 15.00 22.68 -11.25
C LEU A 53 13.96 22.34 -10.20
N GLY A 54 13.47 23.35 -9.50
CA GLY A 54 12.25 23.18 -8.73
C GLY A 54 11.07 23.19 -9.68
N LEU A 55 10.14 22.29 -9.44
CA LEU A 55 9.00 21.98 -10.29
C LEU A 55 7.74 22.22 -9.46
N TRP A 56 6.95 23.21 -9.85
CA TRP A 56 5.70 23.58 -9.19
C TRP A 56 4.55 23.01 -10.00
N ASP A 57 3.90 21.99 -9.45
CA ASP A 57 2.65 21.46 -10.00
C ASP A 57 1.49 22.35 -9.58
N THR A 58 0.56 22.61 -10.50
CA THR A 58 -0.59 23.48 -10.23
C THR A 58 -1.91 22.82 -10.62
N ALA A 59 -2.96 23.07 -9.83
CA ALA A 59 -4.30 22.62 -10.14
C ALA A 59 -4.81 23.25 -11.46
N GLY A 60 -5.33 22.40 -12.35
CA GLY A 60 -5.88 22.80 -13.65
C GLY A 60 -7.38 23.09 -13.64
N GLN A 61 -8.04 22.97 -12.49
CA GLN A 61 -9.48 23.21 -12.33
C GLN A 61 -9.75 24.70 -12.07
N ASP A 62 -10.90 25.19 -12.53
CA ASP A 62 -11.31 26.60 -12.41
C ASP A 62 -11.48 27.05 -10.95
N ASP A 63 -11.86 26.12 -10.06
CA ASP A 63 -12.01 26.36 -8.61
C ASP A 63 -10.73 26.91 -7.95
N TYR A 64 -9.56 26.71 -8.58
CA TYR A 64 -8.25 27.14 -8.08
C TYR A 64 -7.68 28.36 -8.82
N ASP A 65 -8.44 29.01 -9.71
CA ASP A 65 -7.97 30.15 -10.52
C ASP A 65 -7.43 31.32 -9.67
N ARG A 66 -7.96 31.53 -8.46
CA ARG A 66 -7.47 32.57 -7.55
C ARG A 66 -6.23 32.17 -6.76
N LEU A 67 -6.02 30.88 -6.55
CA LEU A 67 -4.91 30.33 -5.76
C LEU A 67 -3.69 30.07 -6.62
N ARG A 68 -3.88 29.64 -7.88
CA ARG A 68 -2.81 29.34 -8.84
C ARG A 68 -1.78 30.46 -9.00
N PRO A 69 -2.17 31.75 -9.12
CA PRO A 69 -1.22 32.83 -9.28
C PRO A 69 -0.29 33.05 -8.09
N LEU A 70 -0.62 32.54 -6.89
CA LEU A 70 0.26 32.60 -5.72
C LEU A 70 1.56 31.80 -5.93
N SER A 71 1.55 30.85 -6.87
CA SER A 71 2.71 30.05 -7.25
C SER A 71 3.58 30.69 -8.34
N TYR A 72 3.15 31.80 -8.96
CA TYR A 72 3.86 32.45 -10.08
C TYR A 72 5.02 33.41 -9.72
N PRO A 73 5.11 33.99 -8.51
CA PRO A 73 6.25 34.85 -8.18
C PRO A 73 7.57 34.13 -8.37
N GLN A 74 8.54 34.84 -8.98
CA GLN A 74 9.90 34.35 -9.24
C GLN A 74 9.97 33.12 -10.16
N THR A 75 8.95 32.88 -11.01
CA THR A 75 9.01 31.82 -12.01
C THR A 75 9.98 32.17 -13.14
N ASP A 76 10.87 31.22 -13.44
CA ASP A 76 11.87 31.36 -14.49
C ASP A 76 11.37 30.86 -15.85
N ILE A 77 10.50 29.85 -15.86
CA ILE A 77 9.90 29.25 -17.06
C ILE A 77 8.53 28.67 -16.73
N PHE A 78 7.59 28.76 -17.67
CA PHE A 78 6.33 28.01 -17.61
C PHE A 78 6.31 26.85 -18.61
N LEU A 79 5.75 25.72 -18.20
CA LEU A 79 5.30 24.66 -19.11
C LEU A 79 3.78 24.77 -19.24
N VAL A 80 3.30 25.02 -20.46
CA VAL A 80 1.88 25.13 -20.77
C VAL A 80 1.44 23.82 -21.41
N CYS A 81 0.77 22.98 -20.63
CA CYS A 81 0.40 21.63 -21.02
C CYS A 81 -1.05 21.57 -21.51
N PHE A 82 -1.25 20.85 -22.61
CA PHE A 82 -2.57 20.41 -23.07
C PHE A 82 -2.48 18.91 -23.44
N SER A 83 -3.62 18.24 -23.57
CA SER A 83 -3.65 16.83 -23.98
C SER A 83 -3.93 16.70 -25.47
N LEU A 84 -3.13 15.87 -26.16
CA LEU A 84 -3.30 15.61 -27.60
C LEU A 84 -4.64 14.97 -27.95
N ILE A 85 -5.31 14.37 -26.97
CA ILE A 85 -6.63 13.72 -27.11
C ILE A 85 -7.78 14.57 -26.56
N SER A 86 -7.52 15.83 -26.19
CA SER A 86 -8.54 16.77 -25.71
C SER A 86 -8.42 18.10 -26.45
N PRO A 87 -9.16 18.26 -27.57
CA PRO A 87 -9.17 19.50 -28.34
C PRO A 87 -9.59 20.72 -27.52
N ASP A 88 -10.49 20.55 -26.55
CA ASP A 88 -10.89 21.65 -25.66
C ASP A 88 -9.69 22.18 -24.85
N SER A 89 -8.84 21.29 -24.33
CA SER A 89 -7.63 21.69 -23.60
C SER A 89 -6.61 22.43 -24.46
N PHE A 90 -6.63 22.18 -25.78
CA PHE A 90 -5.78 22.88 -26.75
C PHE A 90 -6.30 24.30 -27.01
N GLU A 91 -7.61 24.48 -27.17
CA GLU A 91 -8.22 25.81 -27.32
C GLU A 91 -8.06 26.67 -26.06
N ASN A 92 -8.17 26.05 -24.88
CA ASN A 92 -8.00 26.73 -23.59
C ASN A 92 -6.60 27.30 -23.38
N VAL A 93 -5.57 26.80 -24.09
CA VAL A 93 -4.24 27.42 -24.10
C VAL A 93 -4.34 28.89 -24.51
N ARG A 94 -5.05 29.17 -25.61
CA ARG A 94 -5.23 30.52 -26.14
C ARG A 94 -6.23 31.32 -25.33
N ALA A 95 -7.35 30.70 -24.96
CA ALA A 95 -8.45 31.39 -24.31
C ALA A 95 -8.15 31.76 -22.85
N LYS A 96 -7.36 30.95 -22.14
CA LYS A 96 -7.16 31.06 -20.69
C LYS A 96 -5.69 31.14 -20.29
N TRP A 97 -4.90 30.10 -20.58
CA TRP A 97 -3.59 29.90 -19.95
C TRP A 97 -2.55 30.96 -20.35
N ILE A 98 -2.47 31.30 -21.64
CA ILE A 98 -1.54 32.32 -22.11
C ILE A 98 -1.92 33.73 -21.60
N PRO A 99 -3.18 34.18 -21.68
CA PRO A 99 -3.60 35.43 -21.05
C PRO A 99 -3.27 35.52 -19.55
N GLU A 100 -3.50 34.44 -18.79
CA GLU A 100 -3.23 34.39 -17.35
C GLU A 100 -1.72 34.54 -17.03
N ILE A 101 -0.86 33.78 -17.73
CA ILE A 101 0.61 33.88 -17.57
C ILE A 101 1.09 35.27 -17.95
N GLN A 102 0.60 35.84 -19.07
CA GLN A 102 1.04 37.15 -19.55
C GLN A 102 0.59 38.28 -18.62
N TYR A 103 -0.56 38.14 -17.95
CA TYR A 103 -1.02 39.10 -16.96
C TYR A 103 -0.11 39.14 -15.71
N HIS A 104 0.27 37.98 -15.18
CA HIS A 104 1.06 37.90 -13.94
C HIS A 104 2.58 37.96 -14.18
N CYS A 105 3.08 37.37 -15.26
CA CYS A 105 4.50 37.15 -15.55
C CYS A 105 4.85 37.49 -17.03
N PRO A 106 4.70 38.75 -17.48
CA PRO A 106 4.75 39.13 -18.91
C PRO A 106 6.11 38.90 -19.59
N LYS A 107 7.19 38.76 -18.82
CA LYS A 107 8.57 38.58 -19.34
C LYS A 107 9.07 37.15 -19.23
N THR A 108 8.32 36.27 -18.57
CA THR A 108 8.76 34.90 -18.31
C THR A 108 8.56 34.05 -19.56
N PRO A 109 9.59 33.35 -20.07
CA PRO A 109 9.44 32.46 -21.21
C PRO A 109 8.51 31.29 -20.86
N PHE A 110 7.98 30.64 -21.89
CA PHE A 110 7.17 29.43 -21.74
C PHE A 110 7.31 28.49 -22.94
N ILE A 111 7.10 27.19 -22.70
CA ILE A 111 7.08 26.14 -23.72
C ILE A 111 5.69 25.54 -23.78
N LEU A 112 5.22 25.27 -25.01
CA LEU A 112 3.95 24.58 -25.25
C LEU A 112 4.20 23.07 -25.28
N VAL A 113 3.44 22.30 -24.49
CA VAL A 113 3.63 20.86 -24.33
C VAL A 113 2.35 20.09 -24.62
N GLY A 114 2.37 19.28 -25.68
CA GLY A 114 1.34 18.28 -26.01
C GLY A 114 1.60 16.98 -25.25
N THR A 115 0.68 16.59 -24.37
CA THR A 115 0.81 15.41 -23.51
C THR A 115 -0.05 14.25 -24.00
N LYS A 116 0.25 13.03 -23.54
CA LYS A 116 -0.43 11.77 -23.89
C LYS A 116 -0.30 11.39 -25.38
N SER A 117 0.90 11.55 -25.95
CA SER A 117 1.15 11.21 -27.37
C SER A 117 0.94 9.74 -27.68
N ASP A 118 1.07 8.85 -26.69
CA ASP A 118 0.77 7.42 -26.78
C ASP A 118 -0.69 7.13 -27.14
N LEU A 119 -1.61 8.05 -26.83
CA LEU A 119 -3.03 7.87 -27.06
C LEU A 119 -3.52 8.41 -28.41
N ARG A 120 -2.64 9.01 -29.22
CA ARG A 120 -3.01 9.62 -30.51
C ARG A 120 -3.57 8.59 -31.52
N GLU A 121 -3.05 7.37 -31.49
CA GLU A 121 -3.44 6.28 -32.40
C GLU A 121 -4.37 5.25 -31.75
N ASN A 122 -4.84 5.52 -30.51
CA ASN A 122 -5.70 4.59 -29.78
C ASN A 122 -7.11 4.55 -30.40
N ALA A 123 -7.57 3.35 -30.79
CA ALA A 123 -8.82 3.15 -31.51
C ALA A 123 -10.06 3.65 -30.74
N ASP A 124 -10.14 3.38 -29.43
CA ASP A 124 -11.29 3.78 -28.59
C ASP A 124 -11.37 5.30 -28.43
N ILE A 125 -10.23 5.98 -28.39
CA ILE A 125 -10.15 7.43 -28.30
C ILE A 125 -10.53 8.07 -29.63
N LEU A 126 -10.02 7.52 -30.74
CA LEU A 126 -10.39 7.97 -32.08
C LEU A 126 -11.91 7.85 -32.31
N HIS A 127 -12.52 6.74 -31.88
CA HIS A 127 -13.96 6.56 -31.97
C HIS A 127 -14.73 7.63 -31.17
N ARG A 128 -14.36 7.84 -29.88
CA ARG A 128 -15.02 8.83 -29.01
C ARG A 128 -14.88 10.27 -29.50
N LEU A 129 -13.74 10.62 -30.10
CA LEU A 129 -13.54 11.95 -30.69
C LEU A 129 -14.37 12.11 -31.96
N HIS A 130 -14.42 11.07 -32.81
CA HIS A 130 -15.23 11.08 -34.02
C HIS A 130 -16.72 11.23 -33.74
N GLU A 131 -17.25 10.58 -32.69
CA GLU A 131 -18.64 10.77 -32.22
C GLU A 131 -18.96 12.23 -31.86
N ARG A 132 -17.96 12.99 -31.44
CA ARG A 132 -18.07 14.43 -31.11
C ARG A 132 -17.69 15.34 -32.28
N GLY A 133 -17.42 14.79 -33.46
CA GLY A 133 -16.97 15.55 -34.64
C GLY A 133 -15.56 16.14 -34.49
N GLN A 134 -14.73 15.53 -33.65
CA GLN A 134 -13.38 16.00 -33.32
C GLN A 134 -12.31 14.99 -33.75
N THR A 135 -11.06 15.46 -33.85
CA THR A 135 -9.87 14.63 -34.09
C THR A 135 -8.79 14.93 -33.06
N PRO A 136 -7.87 13.99 -32.75
CA PRO A 136 -6.69 14.30 -31.96
C PRO A 136 -5.88 15.45 -32.56
N ILE A 137 -5.18 16.19 -31.71
CA ILE A 137 -4.34 17.31 -32.12
C ILE A 137 -3.09 16.78 -32.84
N THR A 138 -2.88 17.30 -34.06
CA THR A 138 -1.71 16.97 -34.88
C THR A 138 -0.51 17.81 -34.50
N THR A 139 0.68 17.33 -34.85
CA THR A 139 1.93 18.06 -34.62
C THR A 139 1.94 19.41 -35.33
N ASP A 140 1.40 19.48 -36.56
CA ASP A 140 1.27 20.73 -37.32
C ASP A 140 0.37 21.75 -36.61
N GLN A 141 -0.72 21.32 -35.99
CA GLN A 141 -1.59 22.20 -35.21
C GLN A 141 -0.86 22.76 -33.99
N GLY A 142 -0.14 21.90 -33.25
CA GLY A 142 0.68 22.31 -32.11
C GLY A 142 1.78 23.31 -32.48
N GLU A 143 2.51 23.07 -33.58
CA GLU A 143 3.54 23.98 -34.08
C GLU A 143 2.98 25.34 -34.51
N ARG A 144 1.81 25.35 -35.17
CA ARG A 144 1.13 26.60 -35.56
C ARG A 144 0.73 27.40 -34.33
N LEU A 145 0.13 26.75 -33.33
CA LEU A 145 -0.26 27.42 -32.09
C LEU A 145 0.96 27.99 -31.37
N ALA A 146 2.05 27.23 -31.24
CA ALA A 146 3.28 27.71 -30.60
C ALA A 146 3.86 28.96 -31.27
N LYS A 147 3.87 29.01 -32.61
CA LYS A 147 4.29 30.20 -33.36
C LYS A 147 3.37 31.40 -33.10
N GLU A 148 2.06 31.16 -33.07
CA GLU A 148 1.06 32.20 -32.83
C GLU A 148 1.17 32.81 -31.44
N ILE A 149 1.26 31.98 -30.40
CA ILE A 149 1.37 32.43 -29.01
C ILE A 149 2.80 32.87 -28.63
N LYS A 150 3.76 32.75 -29.55
CA LYS A 150 5.18 33.06 -29.34
C LYS A 150 5.82 32.23 -28.22
N ALA A 151 5.43 30.96 -28.12
CA ALA A 151 6.11 30.00 -27.25
C ALA A 151 7.57 29.83 -27.69
N PHE A 152 8.45 29.51 -26.75
CA PHE A 152 9.85 29.27 -27.05
C PHE A 152 10.03 28.04 -27.96
N GLU A 153 9.27 26.97 -27.70
CA GLU A 153 9.25 25.74 -28.49
C GLU A 153 7.91 25.00 -28.28
N TYR A 154 7.58 24.10 -29.21
CA TYR A 154 6.50 23.12 -29.08
C TYR A 154 7.11 21.73 -28.93
N LEU A 155 6.66 20.97 -27.94
CA LEU A 155 7.13 19.61 -27.69
C LEU A 155 5.95 18.68 -27.40
N GLU A 156 6.08 17.42 -27.82
CA GLU A 156 5.13 16.36 -27.53
C GLU A 156 5.78 15.31 -26.64
N CYS A 157 5.00 14.75 -25.71
CA CYS A 157 5.49 13.71 -24.81
C CYS A 157 4.40 12.74 -24.37
N SER A 158 4.86 11.58 -23.93
CA SER A 158 4.07 10.55 -23.28
C SER A 158 4.75 10.20 -21.96
N SER A 159 4.07 10.49 -20.85
CA SER A 159 4.51 10.06 -19.53
C SER A 159 4.49 8.53 -19.41
N LEU A 160 3.50 7.86 -20.03
CA LEU A 160 3.35 6.40 -19.97
C LEU A 160 4.54 5.67 -20.62
N THR A 161 4.92 6.09 -21.83
CA THR A 161 6.04 5.50 -22.58
C THR A 161 7.38 6.19 -22.31
N GLN A 162 7.37 7.24 -21.49
CA GLN A 162 8.51 8.13 -21.20
C GLN A 162 9.11 8.86 -22.42
N GLN A 163 8.48 8.75 -23.60
CA GLN A 163 8.96 9.43 -24.80
C GLN A 163 8.80 10.94 -24.68
N GLY A 164 9.84 11.69 -25.02
CA GLY A 164 9.84 13.16 -25.04
C GLY A 164 9.92 13.85 -23.67
N VAL A 165 9.66 13.14 -22.56
CA VAL A 165 9.60 13.72 -21.19
C VAL A 165 10.89 14.46 -20.83
N THR A 166 12.05 13.82 -20.95
CA THR A 166 13.35 14.43 -20.62
C THR A 166 13.66 15.66 -21.49
N ARG A 167 13.22 15.66 -22.75
CA ARG A 167 13.44 16.77 -23.67
C ARG A 167 12.67 18.01 -23.24
N VAL A 168 11.41 17.87 -22.79
CA VAL A 168 10.58 18.97 -22.28
C VAL A 168 11.33 19.79 -21.21
N PHE A 169 11.89 19.13 -20.21
CA PHE A 169 12.57 19.82 -19.11
C PHE A 169 13.96 20.34 -19.49
N ASN A 170 14.69 19.64 -20.35
CA ASN A 170 15.97 20.14 -20.87
C ASN A 170 15.77 21.43 -21.69
N ASP A 171 14.81 21.44 -22.61
CA ASP A 171 14.56 22.58 -23.50
C ASP A 171 13.97 23.76 -22.71
N ALA A 172 13.20 23.51 -21.65
CA ALA A 172 12.73 24.52 -20.70
C ALA A 172 13.89 25.28 -20.05
N VAL A 173 14.91 24.55 -19.58
CA VAL A 173 16.11 25.16 -19.00
C VAL A 173 16.93 25.91 -20.05
N ILE A 174 17.04 25.39 -21.29
CA ILE A 174 17.69 26.10 -22.40
C ILE A 174 16.95 27.41 -22.71
N ALA A 175 15.62 27.43 -22.65
CA ALA A 175 14.80 28.63 -22.86
C ALA A 175 15.11 29.73 -21.84
N VAL A 176 15.25 29.37 -20.56
CA VAL A 176 15.70 30.31 -19.51
C VAL A 176 17.08 30.86 -19.82
N PHE A 177 18.03 29.99 -20.20
CA PHE A 177 19.39 30.46 -20.50
C PHE A 177 19.49 31.36 -21.72
N ARG A 178 18.64 31.14 -22.72
CA ARG A 178 18.61 31.98 -23.93
C ARG A 178 17.88 33.28 -23.70
N SER A 179 16.84 33.31 -22.87
CA SER A 179 16.13 34.54 -22.51
C SER A 179 16.95 35.46 -21.59
N ARG A 180 17.83 34.90 -20.75
CA ARG A 180 18.74 35.67 -19.88
C ARG A 180 20.00 36.21 -20.57
N LYS A 181 20.41 35.66 -21.72
CA LYS A 181 21.62 36.10 -22.45
C LYS A 181 21.32 37.39 -23.23
N PRO A 182 22.14 38.46 -23.13
CA PRO A 182 22.02 39.60 -24.03
C PRO A 182 22.16 39.13 -25.48
N LYS A 183 21.44 39.75 -26.43
CA LYS A 183 21.56 39.43 -27.86
C LYS A 183 22.99 39.72 -28.32
N LEU A 184 23.84 38.69 -28.32
CA LEU A 184 25.24 38.79 -28.76
C LEU A 184 25.29 39.08 -30.27
N ASN A 185 26.17 40.00 -30.66
CA ASN A 185 26.40 40.36 -32.06
C ASN A 185 27.08 39.21 -32.81
N LEU A 186 27.03 39.22 -34.16
CA LEU A 186 27.53 38.12 -35.00
C LEU A 186 28.99 37.75 -34.70
N LYS A 187 29.86 38.74 -34.44
CA LYS A 187 31.27 38.55 -34.02
C LYS A 187 31.37 37.66 -32.77
N GLN A 188 30.60 37.97 -31.72
CA GLN A 188 30.60 37.21 -30.47
C GLN A 188 30.07 35.76 -30.63
N LYS A 189 29.14 35.52 -31.57
CA LYS A 189 28.66 34.16 -31.90
C LYS A 189 29.72 33.30 -32.59
N LEU A 190 30.51 33.89 -33.49
CA LEU A 190 31.61 33.22 -34.17
C LEU A 190 32.75 32.88 -33.21
N PHE A 191 33.13 33.78 -32.31
CA PHE A 191 34.23 33.54 -31.36
C PHE A 191 33.87 32.54 -30.25
N LYS A 192 32.61 32.50 -29.80
CA LYS A 192 32.16 31.47 -28.85
C LYS A 192 32.28 30.05 -29.41
N LYS A 193 32.13 29.88 -30.73
CA LYS A 193 32.37 28.61 -31.45
C LYS A 193 33.85 28.20 -31.45
N ILE A 194 34.77 29.17 -31.47
CA ILE A 194 36.23 28.96 -31.48
C ILE A 194 36.77 28.67 -30.07
N LEU A 195 36.15 29.27 -29.04
CA LEU A 195 36.56 29.18 -27.64
C LEU A 195 35.99 27.98 -26.87
N VAL A 196 35.05 27.21 -27.44
CA VAL A 196 34.57 25.97 -26.79
C VAL A 196 35.75 25.02 -26.63
N PRO A 197 36.15 24.65 -25.40
CA PRO A 197 37.22 23.69 -25.21
C PRO A 197 36.88 22.39 -25.95
N LYS A 198 37.83 21.87 -26.74
CA LYS A 198 37.67 20.62 -27.53
C LYS A 198 37.37 19.39 -26.66
N GLN A 199 37.53 19.49 -25.34
CA GLN A 199 37.15 18.44 -24.41
C GLN A 199 35.63 18.43 -24.22
N LYS A 200 34.98 17.44 -24.82
CA LYS A 200 33.57 17.14 -24.54
C LYS A 200 33.41 16.88 -23.04
N PRO A 201 32.32 17.35 -22.40
CA PRO A 201 32.06 17.00 -21.01
C PRO A 201 32.00 15.47 -20.86
N PRO A 202 32.54 14.92 -19.76
CA PRO A 202 32.41 13.50 -19.48
C PRO A 202 30.93 13.13 -19.56
N LYS A 203 30.60 11.97 -20.14
CA LYS A 203 29.19 11.55 -20.24
C LYS A 203 28.61 11.47 -18.82
N LEU A 204 27.49 12.15 -18.57
CA LEU A 204 26.83 12.08 -17.26
C LEU A 204 26.46 10.62 -17.00
N ALA A 205 26.97 10.06 -15.92
CA ALA A 205 26.62 8.71 -15.51
C ALA A 205 25.12 8.65 -15.18
N PRO A 206 24.45 7.51 -15.45
CA PRO A 206 23.08 7.30 -15.01
C PRO A 206 22.97 7.51 -13.50
N GLN A 207 21.77 7.88 -13.02
CA GLN A 207 21.52 7.94 -11.59
C GLN A 207 21.81 6.58 -10.94
N PRO A 208 22.34 6.55 -9.71
CA PRO A 208 22.45 5.31 -8.94
C PRO A 208 21.09 4.60 -8.87
N PRO A 209 21.03 3.29 -9.12
CA PRO A 209 19.77 2.55 -9.03
C PRO A 209 19.21 2.60 -7.59
N GLN A 210 17.89 2.58 -7.46
CA GLN A 210 17.24 2.45 -6.15
C GLN A 210 17.61 1.12 -5.49
N PRO A 211 17.79 1.07 -4.15
CA PRO A 211 18.04 -0.18 -3.46
C PRO A 211 16.91 -1.19 -3.68
N ILE A 212 17.27 -2.47 -3.80
CA ILE A 212 16.32 -3.58 -3.91
C ILE A 212 15.75 -3.83 -2.52
N LEU A 213 14.43 -3.69 -2.38
CA LEU A 213 13.73 -3.94 -1.12
C LEU A 213 13.69 -5.43 -0.83
N GLN A 214 14.04 -5.82 0.38
CA GLN A 214 13.90 -7.20 0.85
C GLN A 214 12.48 -7.40 1.36
N ASN A 215 11.69 -8.23 0.68
CA ASN A 215 10.34 -8.59 1.11
C ASN A 215 10.36 -9.85 1.97
N VAL A 216 9.48 -9.91 2.96
CA VAL A 216 9.28 -11.07 3.82
C VAL A 216 7.89 -11.63 3.57
N ASP A 217 7.79 -12.85 3.06
CA ASP A 217 6.51 -13.50 2.74
C ASP A 217 5.67 -13.81 3.98
N SER A 218 4.35 -13.94 3.79
CA SER A 218 3.44 -14.32 4.88
C SER A 218 3.69 -15.74 5.36
N THR A 219 3.78 -15.90 6.68
CA THR A 219 3.82 -17.21 7.35
C THR A 219 2.48 -17.57 8.00
N PHE A 220 1.46 -16.72 7.86
CA PHE A 220 0.19 -16.81 8.60
C PHE A 220 -0.47 -18.19 8.51
N HIS A 221 -0.81 -18.65 7.30
CA HIS A 221 -1.49 -19.94 7.12
C HIS A 221 -0.66 -21.10 7.69
N LYS A 222 0.66 -21.05 7.52
CA LYS A 222 1.58 -22.08 8.02
C LYS A 222 1.65 -22.09 9.55
N GLU A 223 1.56 -20.93 10.18
CA GLU A 223 1.61 -20.80 11.64
C GLU A 223 0.29 -21.18 12.29
N ILE A 224 -0.85 -20.71 11.76
CA ILE A 224 -2.17 -21.09 12.31
C ILE A 224 -2.44 -22.59 12.12
N SER A 225 -2.08 -23.17 10.98
CA SER A 225 -2.25 -24.62 10.76
C SER A 225 -1.41 -25.49 11.71
N LYS A 226 -0.29 -24.98 12.25
CA LYS A 226 0.50 -25.73 13.25
C LYS A 226 -0.25 -25.94 14.56
N LEU A 227 -1.19 -25.06 14.92
CA LEU A 227 -1.99 -25.21 16.14
C LEU A 227 -2.86 -26.47 16.13
N PHE A 228 -3.19 -27.00 14.96
CA PHE A 228 -3.89 -28.28 14.86
C PHE A 228 -3.00 -29.46 15.30
N ASN A 229 -1.75 -29.48 14.85
CA ASN A 229 -0.79 -30.56 15.15
C ASN A 229 -0.11 -30.41 16.51
N ASN A 230 0.01 -29.18 17.00
CA ASN A 230 0.54 -28.86 18.32
C ASN A 230 -0.46 -27.99 19.09
N PRO A 231 -1.47 -28.61 19.74
CA PRO A 231 -2.63 -27.92 20.32
C PRO A 231 -2.31 -27.29 21.69
N THR A 232 -1.27 -26.45 21.75
CA THR A 232 -0.94 -25.68 22.95
C THR A 232 -2.06 -24.71 23.28
N TYR A 233 -2.50 -24.68 24.55
CA TYR A 233 -3.65 -23.90 25.02
C TYR A 233 -5.02 -24.39 24.51
N ALA A 234 -5.10 -25.63 24.02
CA ALA A 234 -6.39 -26.24 23.71
C ALA A 234 -7.27 -26.36 24.95
N ASP A 235 -8.53 -25.95 24.79
CA ASP A 235 -9.58 -25.93 25.79
C ASP A 235 -10.76 -26.84 25.40
N VAL A 236 -10.69 -27.49 24.24
CA VAL A 236 -11.69 -28.43 23.75
C VAL A 236 -11.05 -29.81 23.53
N GLU A 237 -11.63 -30.83 24.14
CA GLU A 237 -11.29 -32.24 23.94
C GLU A 237 -12.40 -32.95 23.15
N MET A 238 -12.07 -33.53 22.00
CA MET A 238 -13.01 -34.28 21.16
C MET A 238 -12.60 -35.75 21.11
N ILE A 239 -13.45 -36.63 21.62
CA ILE A 239 -13.25 -38.09 21.62
C ILE A 239 -13.97 -38.65 20.39
N VAL A 240 -13.21 -39.30 19.50
CA VAL A 240 -13.65 -39.66 18.15
C VAL A 240 -13.39 -41.15 17.88
N PRO A 241 -14.35 -41.91 17.32
CA PRO A 241 -14.18 -43.31 16.99
C PRO A 241 -13.14 -43.49 15.87
N TYR A 242 -12.22 -44.41 16.09
CA TYR A 242 -11.15 -44.78 15.17
C TYR A 242 -11.12 -46.29 14.99
N GLN A 243 -11.17 -46.73 13.74
CA GLN A 243 -10.96 -48.12 13.38
C GLN A 243 -9.49 -48.30 12.99
N ASP A 244 -8.77 -49.16 13.71
CA ASP A 244 -7.37 -49.47 13.41
C ASP A 244 -7.22 -50.46 12.25
N ASP A 245 -5.97 -50.67 11.81
CA ASP A 245 -5.64 -51.60 10.71
C ASP A 245 -6.06 -53.05 11.01
N SER A 246 -6.26 -53.39 12.28
CA SER A 246 -6.76 -54.69 12.74
C SER A 246 -8.29 -54.76 12.87
N SER A 247 -9.00 -53.73 12.41
CA SER A 247 -10.47 -53.59 12.48
C SER A 247 -11.04 -53.51 13.90
N ASN A 248 -10.22 -53.19 14.90
CA ASN A 248 -10.71 -52.92 16.24
C ASN A 248 -11.23 -51.48 16.34
N LEU A 249 -12.38 -51.33 17.00
CA LEU A 249 -12.94 -50.02 17.34
C LEU A 249 -12.22 -49.50 18.59
N THR A 250 -11.54 -48.37 18.42
CA THR A 250 -10.86 -47.63 19.48
C THR A 250 -11.30 -46.17 19.43
N GLU A 251 -10.85 -45.35 20.39
CA GLU A 251 -11.10 -43.92 20.42
C GLU A 251 -9.78 -43.15 20.25
N ARG A 252 -9.84 -42.03 19.54
CA ARG A 252 -8.76 -41.05 19.45
C ARG A 252 -9.24 -39.69 19.92
N THR A 253 -8.36 -38.96 20.59
CA THR A 253 -8.63 -37.60 21.04
C THR A 253 -8.09 -36.58 20.05
N ILE A 254 -8.89 -35.58 19.70
CA ILE A 254 -8.47 -34.37 19.00
C ILE A 254 -8.60 -33.20 19.97
N TRP A 255 -7.50 -32.47 20.18
CA TRP A 255 -7.47 -31.29 21.03
C TRP A 255 -7.62 -30.04 20.16
N CYS A 256 -8.53 -29.14 20.53
CA CYS A 256 -8.93 -27.98 19.73
C CYS A 256 -9.07 -26.72 20.60
N HIS A 257 -9.18 -25.57 19.92
CA HIS A 257 -9.41 -24.26 20.52
C HIS A 257 -10.84 -23.81 20.24
N SER A 258 -11.63 -23.55 21.29
CA SER A 258 -13.01 -23.08 21.18
C SER A 258 -13.12 -21.80 20.36
N SER A 259 -12.15 -20.90 20.51
CA SER A 259 -12.04 -19.65 19.75
C SER A 259 -11.99 -19.88 18.23
N ILE A 260 -11.02 -20.68 17.76
CA ILE A 260 -10.86 -20.99 16.32
C ILE A 260 -12.10 -21.72 15.78
N LEU A 261 -12.63 -22.69 16.53
CA LEU A 261 -13.83 -23.41 16.11
C LEU A 261 -15.05 -22.48 16.01
N SER A 262 -15.21 -21.56 16.96
CA SER A 262 -16.33 -20.61 16.99
C SER A 262 -16.28 -19.60 15.85
N CYS A 263 -15.10 -19.04 15.55
CA CYS A 263 -15.01 -18.06 14.47
C CYS A 263 -15.11 -18.71 13.08
N ARG A 264 -14.71 -19.98 12.94
CA ARG A 264 -14.70 -20.70 11.67
C ARG A 264 -15.94 -21.52 11.40
N CYS A 265 -16.76 -21.81 12.41
CA CYS A 265 -17.95 -22.64 12.25
C CYS A 265 -19.14 -22.08 13.05
N PRO A 266 -20.24 -21.69 12.37
CA PRO A 266 -21.44 -21.14 13.02
C PRO A 266 -22.04 -22.07 14.07
N ILE A 267 -22.07 -23.38 13.81
CA ILE A 267 -22.64 -24.37 14.72
C ILE A 267 -21.79 -24.51 15.98
N PHE A 268 -20.46 -24.52 15.88
CA PHE A 268 -19.60 -24.51 17.06
C PHE A 268 -19.81 -23.24 17.89
N ASN A 269 -19.90 -22.07 17.26
CA ASN A 269 -20.19 -20.82 17.96
C ASN A 269 -21.51 -20.90 18.74
N GLU A 270 -22.58 -21.40 18.13
CA GLU A 270 -23.88 -21.58 18.78
C GLU A 270 -23.80 -22.55 19.97
N ILE A 271 -23.07 -23.66 19.81
CA ILE A 271 -22.87 -24.65 20.88
C ILE A 271 -22.16 -24.01 22.08
N PHE A 272 -21.02 -23.35 21.86
CA PHE A 272 -20.23 -22.78 22.94
C PHE A 272 -20.96 -21.66 23.66
N GLN A 273 -21.66 -20.78 22.94
CA GLN A 273 -22.47 -19.72 23.54
C GLN A 273 -23.59 -20.26 24.43
N LYS A 274 -24.22 -21.38 24.06
CA LYS A 274 -25.25 -22.02 24.88
C LYS A 274 -24.69 -22.68 26.15
N ILE A 275 -23.50 -23.27 26.05
CA ILE A 275 -22.84 -23.89 27.20
C ILE A 275 -22.45 -22.83 28.24
N ASP A 276 -22.01 -21.67 27.78
CA ASP A 276 -21.57 -20.56 28.62
C ASP A 276 -22.72 -19.68 29.16
N ASP A 277 -24.00 -19.95 28.82
CA ASP A 277 -25.14 -19.18 29.33
C ASP A 277 -25.40 -19.49 30.82
N PRO A 278 -25.23 -18.51 31.74
CA PRO A 278 -25.39 -18.72 33.17
C PRO A 278 -26.83 -19.05 33.61
N ASN A 279 -27.84 -18.83 32.75
CA ASN A 279 -29.23 -19.20 33.02
C ASN A 279 -29.57 -20.63 32.55
N PHE A 280 -28.61 -21.35 31.98
CA PHE A 280 -28.84 -22.66 31.40
C PHE A 280 -28.69 -23.79 32.44
N ASN A 281 -29.76 -24.56 32.65
CA ASN A 281 -29.86 -25.54 33.73
C ASN A 281 -29.12 -26.86 33.38
N SER A 282 -28.23 -27.28 34.27
CA SER A 282 -27.15 -28.25 34.06
C SER A 282 -27.58 -29.72 34.12
N ASN A 283 -28.26 -30.22 33.08
CA ASN A 283 -28.40 -31.66 32.82
C ASN A 283 -27.79 -32.06 31.47
N PHE A 284 -26.62 -31.49 31.15
CA PHE A 284 -25.96 -31.66 29.84
C PHE A 284 -24.54 -32.23 29.90
N SER A 285 -24.21 -32.98 30.96
CA SER A 285 -22.96 -33.76 31.07
C SER A 285 -22.83 -34.92 30.06
N GLN A 286 -23.74 -35.03 29.08
CA GLN A 286 -23.71 -36.00 27.99
C GLN A 286 -24.22 -35.39 26.67
N TYR A 287 -23.72 -34.22 26.26
CA TYR A 287 -23.79 -33.87 24.83
C TYR A 287 -22.89 -34.84 24.04
N ARG A 288 -23.47 -35.97 23.63
CA ARG A 288 -23.05 -36.59 22.38
C ARG A 288 -23.17 -35.51 21.32
N ILE A 289 -22.11 -35.27 20.53
CA ILE A 289 -22.24 -34.66 19.20
C ILE A 289 -22.95 -35.71 18.33
N SER A 290 -24.22 -35.97 18.65
CA SER A 290 -25.17 -36.81 17.93
C SER A 290 -26.37 -35.98 17.48
N LEU A 291 -26.28 -34.64 17.49
CA LEU A 291 -27.43 -33.78 17.19
C LEU A 291 -27.82 -33.72 15.70
N ILE A 292 -27.48 -34.75 14.93
CA ILE A 292 -27.82 -34.88 13.52
C ILE A 292 -28.43 -36.23 13.13
N SER A 293 -28.35 -37.28 13.94
CA SER A 293 -29.00 -38.54 13.60
C SER A 293 -30.53 -38.54 13.78
N LYS A 294 -31.17 -37.39 14.07
CA LYS A 294 -32.65 -37.26 14.16
C LYS A 294 -33.27 -36.18 13.26
N LYS A 295 -32.66 -35.85 12.12
CA LYS A 295 -33.33 -35.10 11.03
C LYS A 295 -33.65 -35.90 9.76
N VAL A 296 -33.28 -37.18 9.69
CA VAL A 296 -33.62 -38.05 8.55
C VAL A 296 -34.99 -38.77 8.70
N GLU A 297 -35.60 -38.80 9.88
CA GLU A 297 -36.95 -39.40 10.05
C GLU A 297 -38.12 -38.41 10.10
N LYS A 298 -37.87 -37.10 9.98
CA LYS A 298 -38.93 -36.06 9.92
C LYS A 298 -39.16 -35.45 8.53
N GLN A 299 -38.68 -36.11 7.47
CA GLN A 299 -39.08 -35.81 6.10
C GLN A 299 -40.03 -36.85 5.47
N ASN A 300 -40.37 -37.94 6.16
CA ASN A 300 -41.36 -38.93 5.68
C ASN A 300 -42.74 -38.88 6.35
N ASN A 301 -43.08 -37.82 7.10
CA ASN A 301 -44.42 -37.66 7.69
C ASN A 301 -44.89 -36.19 7.71
N ARG A 302 -44.77 -35.50 6.58
CA ARG A 302 -45.51 -34.26 6.30
C ARG A 302 -46.06 -34.27 4.87
N GLU A 303 -46.69 -35.37 4.50
CA GLU A 303 -47.86 -35.33 3.62
C GLU A 303 -49.07 -35.63 4.52
N LYS A 304 -50.14 -34.83 4.38
CA LYS A 304 -51.29 -34.71 5.31
C LYS A 304 -51.07 -33.72 6.44
N ASP A 305 -51.05 -32.44 6.08
CA ASP A 305 -52.08 -31.48 6.54
C ASP A 305 -51.76 -30.12 5.94
N ALA A 306 -51.98 -30.02 4.62
CA ALA A 306 -52.14 -28.74 3.94
C ALA A 306 -53.63 -28.58 3.65
N ASN A 307 -54.35 -27.92 4.56
CA ASN A 307 -55.53 -27.12 4.25
C ASN A 307 -56.06 -26.49 5.54
N GLN A 308 -55.65 -25.25 5.84
CA GLN A 308 -56.57 -24.14 6.10
C GLN A 308 -55.82 -22.85 6.44
N GLN A 309 -56.29 -21.77 5.81
CA GLN A 309 -56.19 -20.35 6.20
C GLN A 309 -54.97 -19.53 5.77
N HIS A 310 -55.03 -19.17 4.49
CA HIS A 310 -55.05 -17.81 3.95
C HIS A 310 -55.28 -16.60 4.92
N VAL A 311 -54.61 -15.50 4.54
CA VAL A 311 -54.87 -14.04 4.70
C VAL A 311 -54.13 -13.24 5.80
N LEU A 312 -53.38 -12.22 5.33
CA LEU A 312 -52.92 -10.93 5.90
C LEU A 312 -51.38 -10.83 5.99
N SER A 313 -50.69 -10.59 4.86
CA SER A 313 -50.36 -9.28 4.27
C SER A 313 -49.40 -8.41 5.10
N GLU A 314 -48.20 -8.24 4.54
CA GLU A 314 -47.52 -6.96 4.32
C GLU A 314 -47.69 -5.86 5.38
N LYS A 315 -46.63 -5.59 6.15
CA LYS A 315 -46.15 -4.23 6.47
C LYS A 315 -44.88 -4.27 7.31
N LYS A 316 -43.97 -3.32 6.99
CA LYS A 316 -42.72 -2.93 7.66
C LYS A 316 -41.43 -3.63 7.21
N VAL A 317 -41.19 -3.58 5.90
CA VAL A 317 -39.88 -3.15 5.39
C VAL A 317 -39.94 -1.62 5.29
N ASN A 318 -39.20 -0.94 6.17
CA ASN A 318 -38.74 0.46 6.12
C ASN A 318 -38.72 1.03 7.54
N GLU A 319 -37.60 0.85 8.24
CA GLU A 319 -37.02 1.80 9.20
C GLU A 319 -35.79 1.15 9.84
N THR A 320 -34.61 1.47 9.32
CA THR A 320 -33.30 1.72 10.00
C THR A 320 -32.11 1.46 9.08
N LYS A 321 -32.05 2.19 7.96
CA LYS A 321 -30.77 2.71 7.44
C LYS A 321 -30.68 4.16 7.88
N SER A 322 -30.10 4.42 9.04
CA SER A 322 -29.39 5.66 9.39
C SER A 322 -29.02 5.62 10.88
N LYS A 323 -27.74 5.32 11.15
CA LYS A 323 -26.93 5.81 12.27
C LYS A 323 -25.56 5.13 12.21
N ARG A 324 -24.77 5.56 11.21
CA ARG A 324 -23.32 5.54 11.31
C ARG A 324 -23.00 6.45 12.50
N THR A 325 -22.69 5.85 13.64
CA THR A 325 -22.27 6.58 14.85
C THR A 325 -20.79 6.36 14.99
N GLU A 326 -20.06 7.48 15.08
CA GLU A 326 -18.68 7.57 15.52
C GLU A 326 -18.49 6.66 16.74
N LYS A 327 -17.65 5.62 16.61
CA LYS A 327 -17.23 4.79 17.75
C LYS A 327 -16.42 5.69 18.69
N LYS A 328 -17.07 6.25 19.70
CA LYS A 328 -16.38 6.71 20.90
C LYS A 328 -15.80 5.49 21.59
N GLU A 329 -14.48 5.48 21.73
CA GLU A 329 -13.72 4.59 22.57
C GLU A 329 -14.28 4.64 24.00
N SER A 330 -15.05 3.63 24.38
CA SER A 330 -15.53 3.45 25.74
C SER A 330 -14.61 2.48 26.45
N ASN A 331 -13.95 2.94 27.50
CA ASN A 331 -13.23 2.09 28.46
C ASN A 331 -14.15 0.99 28.98
N ILE A 332 -13.93 -0.25 28.54
CA ILE A 332 -14.64 -1.43 29.05
C ILE A 332 -13.90 -1.88 30.31
N GLN A 333 -14.49 -1.66 31.48
CA GLN A 333 -14.04 -2.30 32.72
C GLN A 333 -14.58 -3.74 32.74
N ILE A 334 -13.68 -4.72 32.66
CA ILE A 334 -14.01 -6.16 32.69
C ILE A 334 -13.70 -6.72 34.10
N PRO A 335 -14.60 -7.48 34.74
CA PRO A 335 -14.35 -8.07 36.06
C PRO A 335 -13.20 -9.10 36.03
N GLU A 336 -12.29 -9.05 37.00
CA GLU A 336 -10.99 -9.77 37.00
C GLU A 336 -11.02 -11.26 37.44
N THR A 337 -12.17 -11.89 37.66
CA THR A 337 -12.19 -13.25 38.24
C THR A 337 -13.22 -14.16 37.55
N ASP A 338 -12.75 -15.30 37.03
CA ASP A 338 -13.44 -16.42 36.34
C ASP A 338 -13.54 -16.46 34.79
N LEU A 339 -12.88 -15.57 34.02
CA LEU A 339 -12.96 -15.65 32.55
C LEU A 339 -12.25 -16.85 31.89
N PHE A 340 -11.25 -17.46 32.54
CA PHE A 340 -10.18 -18.19 31.85
C PHE A 340 -10.08 -19.71 32.12
N SER A 341 -11.09 -20.33 32.75
CA SER A 341 -11.04 -21.76 33.16
C SER A 341 -11.90 -22.70 32.32
N ARG A 342 -12.31 -22.31 31.10
CA ARG A 342 -13.22 -23.11 30.28
C ARG A 342 -12.52 -24.37 29.77
N LYS A 343 -13.18 -25.52 29.93
CA LYS A 343 -12.78 -26.79 29.34
C LYS A 343 -14.01 -27.51 28.83
N TYR A 344 -14.01 -27.85 27.56
CA TYR A 344 -15.10 -28.54 26.90
C TYR A 344 -14.67 -29.95 26.54
N GLN A 345 -15.56 -30.92 26.70
CA GLN A 345 -15.34 -32.30 26.29
C GLN A 345 -16.54 -32.79 25.50
N PHE A 346 -16.29 -33.42 24.35
CA PHE A 346 -17.33 -33.91 23.45
C PHE A 346 -17.04 -35.32 22.95
N ASN A 347 -18.09 -36.14 22.88
CA ASN A 347 -18.04 -37.42 22.18
C ASN A 347 -18.60 -37.24 20.77
N VAL A 348 -17.84 -37.63 19.76
CA VAL A 348 -18.15 -37.42 18.34
C VAL A 348 -18.54 -38.75 17.71
N ASP A 349 -19.72 -38.84 17.11
CA ASP A 349 -20.19 -40.06 16.43
C ASP A 349 -19.81 -40.09 14.93
N ILE A 350 -18.63 -39.57 14.57
CA ILE A 350 -18.13 -39.44 13.18
C ILE A 350 -16.75 -40.11 13.10
N PRO A 351 -16.43 -40.88 12.03
CA PRO A 351 -15.13 -41.52 11.90
C PRO A 351 -13.95 -40.53 11.93
N PHE A 352 -12.89 -40.90 12.65
CA PHE A 352 -11.71 -40.07 12.85
C PHE A 352 -11.13 -39.43 11.57
N PRO A 353 -10.92 -40.14 10.44
CA PRO A 353 -10.33 -39.52 9.24
C PRO A 353 -11.16 -38.36 8.68
N ILE A 354 -12.49 -38.48 8.73
CA ILE A 354 -13.41 -37.45 8.21
C ILE A 354 -13.45 -36.27 9.17
N PHE A 355 -13.62 -36.55 10.46
CA PHE A 355 -13.73 -35.51 11.47
C PHE A 355 -12.41 -34.75 11.66
N SER A 356 -11.28 -35.45 11.69
CA SER A 356 -9.95 -34.86 11.72
C SER A 356 -9.70 -33.95 10.53
N GLY A 357 -10.05 -34.38 9.31
CA GLY A 357 -9.92 -33.54 8.11
C GLY A 357 -10.82 -32.30 8.16
N PHE A 358 -12.01 -32.40 8.78
CA PHE A 358 -12.91 -31.28 8.95
C PHE A 358 -12.35 -30.24 9.92
N ILE A 359 -11.83 -30.69 11.07
CA ILE A 359 -11.16 -29.79 12.02
C ILE A 359 -9.91 -29.17 11.38
N GLU A 360 -9.08 -29.94 10.68
CA GLU A 360 -7.89 -29.42 10.00
C GLU A 360 -8.25 -28.34 8.97
N PHE A 361 -9.36 -28.49 8.24
CA PHE A 361 -9.88 -27.46 7.35
C PHE A 361 -10.20 -26.16 8.09
N LEU A 362 -10.77 -26.22 9.30
CA LEU A 362 -11.05 -25.00 10.08
C LEU A 362 -9.77 -24.23 10.44
N TYR A 363 -8.64 -24.91 10.65
CA TYR A 363 -7.34 -24.30 10.99
C TYR A 363 -6.51 -23.86 9.78
N SER A 364 -6.71 -24.50 8.62
CA SER A 364 -5.84 -24.31 7.45
C SER A 364 -6.53 -23.62 6.29
N GLY A 365 -7.86 -23.69 6.21
CA GLY A 365 -8.65 -23.37 5.02
C GLY A 365 -8.43 -24.35 3.87
N LYS A 366 -7.64 -25.40 4.05
CA LYS A 366 -7.32 -26.39 3.02
C LYS A 366 -8.28 -27.56 3.08
N VAL A 367 -8.85 -27.89 1.93
CA VAL A 367 -9.68 -29.08 1.77
C VAL A 367 -8.77 -30.33 1.83
N PRO A 368 -9.19 -31.43 2.49
CA PRO A 368 -8.38 -32.64 2.57
C PRO A 368 -7.98 -33.22 1.21
N GLU A 369 -6.78 -33.78 1.13
CA GLU A 369 -6.21 -34.30 -0.13
C GLU A 369 -7.10 -35.35 -0.81
N PHE A 370 -7.75 -36.23 -0.03
CA PHE A 370 -8.62 -37.27 -0.57
C PHE A 370 -9.82 -36.71 -1.37
N VAL A 371 -10.27 -35.49 -1.06
CA VAL A 371 -11.33 -34.79 -1.80
C VAL A 371 -10.80 -34.25 -3.14
N LEU A 372 -9.53 -33.82 -3.16
CA LEU A 372 -8.90 -33.21 -4.32
C LEU A 372 -8.42 -34.22 -5.37
N LEU A 373 -8.45 -35.52 -5.08
CA LEU A 373 -8.11 -36.55 -6.06
C LEU A 373 -9.09 -36.55 -7.24
N VAL A 374 -8.57 -36.55 -8.47
CA VAL A 374 -9.38 -36.61 -9.71
C VAL A 374 -9.96 -38.01 -9.90
N ASP A 375 -9.10 -39.03 -9.80
CA ASP A 375 -9.49 -40.43 -9.95
C ASP A 375 -9.66 -41.07 -8.57
N GLN A 376 -10.88 -40.97 -8.02
CA GLN A 376 -11.21 -41.53 -6.72
C GLN A 376 -11.62 -43.01 -6.81
N SER A 377 -11.00 -43.84 -5.98
CA SER A 377 -11.49 -45.19 -5.66
C SER A 377 -12.83 -45.14 -4.91
N GLU A 378 -13.63 -46.22 -4.95
CA GLU A 378 -14.92 -46.29 -4.24
C GLU A 378 -14.83 -45.90 -2.74
N PRO A 379 -13.79 -46.32 -1.98
CA PRO A 379 -13.59 -45.83 -0.61
C PRO A 379 -13.39 -44.32 -0.51
N GLN A 380 -12.66 -43.70 -1.43
CA GLN A 380 -12.40 -42.25 -1.44
C GLN A 380 -13.64 -41.43 -1.81
N LYS A 381 -14.48 -41.96 -2.71
CA LYS A 381 -15.80 -41.37 -3.00
C LYS A 381 -16.69 -41.37 -1.77
N LYS A 382 -16.70 -42.48 -1.03
CA LYS A 382 -17.43 -42.59 0.24
C LYS A 382 -16.91 -41.58 1.26
N GLN A 383 -15.59 -41.44 1.42
CA GLN A 383 -15.00 -40.43 2.31
C GLN A 383 -15.36 -39.00 1.90
N THR A 384 -15.36 -38.70 0.60
CA THR A 384 -15.77 -37.38 0.08
C THR A 384 -17.23 -37.08 0.38
N ALA A 385 -18.13 -38.06 0.20
CA ALA A 385 -19.55 -37.92 0.54
C ALA A 385 -19.79 -37.75 2.05
N GLU A 386 -19.03 -38.45 2.89
CA GLU A 386 -19.06 -38.27 4.35
C GLU A 386 -18.54 -36.87 4.75
N PHE A 387 -17.47 -36.38 4.10
CA PHE A 387 -16.94 -35.03 4.30
C PHE A 387 -17.91 -33.93 3.84
N TYR A 388 -18.64 -34.16 2.76
CA TYR A 388 -19.74 -33.29 2.33
C TYR A 388 -20.86 -33.26 3.38
N SER A 389 -21.28 -34.44 3.85
CA SER A 389 -22.36 -34.57 4.85
C SER A 389 -22.01 -33.86 6.17
N ILE A 390 -20.77 -33.96 6.64
CA ILE A 390 -20.32 -33.20 7.82
C ILE A 390 -20.27 -31.69 7.55
N SER A 391 -19.93 -31.25 6.34
CA SER A 391 -19.91 -29.83 5.99
C SER A 391 -21.30 -29.20 6.03
N GLU A 392 -22.33 -29.91 5.52
CA GLU A 392 -23.75 -29.52 5.65
C GLU A 392 -24.18 -29.45 7.12
N LEU A 393 -23.72 -30.42 7.90
CA LEU A 393 -23.99 -30.55 9.32
C LEU A 393 -23.62 -29.34 10.15
N TYR A 394 -22.43 -28.83 9.87
CA TYR A 394 -21.81 -27.75 10.59
C TYR A 394 -22.05 -26.38 9.92
N GLY A 395 -22.92 -26.34 8.90
CA GLY A 395 -23.36 -25.11 8.26
C GLY A 395 -22.29 -24.40 7.44
N MET A 396 -21.40 -25.15 6.77
CA MET A 396 -20.26 -24.59 6.03
C MET A 396 -20.61 -24.29 4.57
N GLU A 397 -21.46 -23.27 4.32
CA GLU A 397 -22.03 -22.95 3.00
C GLU A 397 -20.98 -22.78 1.87
N GLU A 398 -19.92 -22.01 2.12
CA GLU A 398 -18.85 -21.78 1.13
C GLU A 398 -18.11 -23.08 0.79
N LEU A 399 -17.82 -23.91 1.80
CA LEU A 399 -17.19 -25.21 1.60
C LEU A 399 -18.09 -26.15 0.80
N ILE A 400 -19.39 -26.19 1.13
CA ILE A 400 -20.39 -27.00 0.43
C ILE A 400 -20.41 -26.65 -1.06
N SER A 401 -20.41 -25.35 -1.39
CA SER A 401 -20.39 -24.89 -2.79
C SER A 401 -19.15 -25.40 -3.53
N VAL A 402 -17.96 -25.32 -2.93
CA VAL A 402 -16.72 -25.82 -3.54
C VAL A 402 -16.73 -27.34 -3.68
N LEU A 403 -17.24 -28.07 -2.68
CA LEU A 403 -17.36 -29.53 -2.75
C LEU A 403 -18.31 -29.97 -3.87
N GLN A 404 -19.42 -29.26 -4.10
CA GLN A 404 -20.33 -29.54 -5.22
C GLN A 404 -19.65 -29.37 -6.57
N MET A 405 -18.81 -28.34 -6.73
CA MET A 405 -18.02 -28.15 -7.95
C MET A 405 -17.01 -29.28 -8.16
N ILE A 406 -16.32 -29.70 -7.10
CA ILE A 406 -15.32 -30.79 -7.15
C ILE A 406 -15.96 -32.12 -7.54
N VAL A 407 -17.14 -32.44 -7.00
CA VAL A 407 -17.84 -33.71 -7.26
C VAL A 407 -18.60 -33.69 -8.61
N SER A 408 -18.73 -32.53 -9.25
CA SER A 408 -19.48 -32.39 -10.51
C SER A 408 -18.84 -33.17 -11.67
N GLU A 409 -19.67 -33.68 -12.58
CA GLU A 409 -19.21 -34.32 -13.83
C GLU A 409 -18.43 -33.34 -14.73
N LYS A 410 -18.58 -32.03 -14.51
CA LYS A 410 -17.91 -30.95 -15.25
C LYS A 410 -16.62 -30.45 -14.61
N ARG A 411 -16.09 -31.14 -13.59
CA ARG A 411 -14.88 -30.72 -12.86
C ARG A 411 -13.72 -30.27 -13.76
N LYS A 412 -13.45 -30.99 -14.86
CA LYS A 412 -12.37 -30.65 -15.81
C LYS A 412 -12.59 -29.33 -16.55
N GLU A 413 -13.84 -28.96 -16.78
CA GLU A 413 -14.21 -27.68 -17.43
C GLU A 413 -14.15 -26.51 -16.44
N GLN A 414 -14.20 -26.78 -15.13
CA GLN A 414 -14.27 -25.78 -14.05
C GLN A 414 -13.00 -25.69 -13.21
N GLU A 415 -11.87 -26.27 -13.65
CA GLU A 415 -10.66 -26.38 -12.84
C GLU A 415 -10.12 -25.03 -12.34
N GLU A 416 -10.16 -24.00 -13.19
CA GLU A 416 -9.74 -22.63 -12.82
C GLU A 416 -10.68 -21.99 -11.79
N GLU A 417 -12.00 -22.21 -11.93
CA GLU A 417 -13.02 -21.73 -11.00
C GLU A 417 -12.90 -22.42 -9.62
N ILE A 418 -12.63 -23.72 -9.63
CA ILE A 418 -12.37 -24.52 -8.42
C ILE A 418 -11.12 -24.01 -7.71
N ASN A 419 -10.01 -23.82 -8.44
CA ASN A 419 -8.76 -23.34 -7.86
C ASN A 419 -8.93 -21.94 -7.23
N THR A 420 -9.63 -21.04 -7.92
CA THR A 420 -9.96 -19.71 -7.38
C THR A 420 -10.81 -19.82 -6.11
N SER A 421 -11.80 -20.72 -6.08
CA SER A 421 -12.65 -20.90 -4.92
C SER A 421 -11.92 -21.54 -3.73
N LEU A 422 -10.98 -22.46 -3.99
CA LEU A 422 -10.10 -23.04 -2.98
C LEU A 422 -9.15 -22.00 -2.37
N GLU A 423 -8.65 -21.07 -3.18
CA GLU A 423 -7.85 -19.94 -2.71
C GLU A 423 -8.69 -18.97 -1.86
N ASN A 424 -9.93 -18.68 -2.27
CA ASN A 424 -10.86 -17.88 -1.48
C ASN A 424 -11.17 -18.50 -0.12
N LEU A 425 -11.40 -19.82 -0.04
CA LEU A 425 -11.59 -20.53 1.23
C LEU A 425 -10.39 -20.39 2.17
N GLN A 426 -9.17 -20.39 1.62
CA GLN A 426 -7.97 -20.11 2.41
C GLN A 426 -7.94 -18.65 2.85
N ASN A 427 -8.19 -17.70 1.96
CA ASN A 427 -8.19 -16.27 2.28
C ASN A 427 -9.24 -15.89 3.35
N CYS A 428 -10.39 -16.57 3.38
CA CYS A 428 -11.40 -16.40 4.44
C CYS A 428 -10.84 -16.69 5.85
N LEU A 429 -9.82 -17.56 5.98
CA LEU A 429 -9.19 -17.85 7.27
C LEU A 429 -8.62 -16.59 7.93
N GLN A 430 -7.93 -15.73 7.18
CA GLN A 430 -7.33 -14.49 7.72
C GLN A 430 -8.42 -13.57 8.28
N ASN A 431 -9.52 -13.41 7.53
CA ASN A 431 -10.64 -12.57 7.93
C ASN A 431 -11.34 -13.13 9.17
N ASP A 432 -11.60 -14.43 9.22
CA ASP A 432 -12.32 -15.04 10.33
C ASP A 432 -11.50 -15.11 11.61
N ILE A 433 -10.19 -15.37 11.52
CA ILE A 433 -9.30 -15.26 12.67
C ILE A 433 -9.16 -13.79 13.08
N GLY A 434 -9.14 -12.84 12.16
CA GLY A 434 -9.19 -11.39 12.43
C GLY A 434 -10.36 -10.98 13.34
N LYS A 435 -11.55 -11.54 13.09
CA LYS A 435 -12.74 -11.31 13.93
C LYS A 435 -12.56 -11.76 15.38
N LEU A 436 -11.58 -12.61 15.69
CA LEU A 436 -11.33 -13.00 17.09
C LEU A 436 -10.94 -11.82 17.97
N LEU A 437 -10.26 -10.83 17.40
CA LEU A 437 -9.84 -9.64 18.16
C LEU A 437 -11.02 -8.70 18.46
N THR A 438 -12.10 -8.74 17.68
CA THR A 438 -13.23 -7.80 17.80
C THR A 438 -14.52 -8.45 18.27
N ASP A 439 -14.93 -9.55 17.64
CA ASP A 439 -16.29 -10.09 17.72
C ASP A 439 -16.37 -11.28 18.69
N PHE A 440 -15.25 -11.95 18.95
CA PHE A 440 -15.18 -13.18 19.75
C PHE A 440 -14.31 -13.00 21.01
N THR A 441 -14.18 -11.77 21.51
CA THR A 441 -13.39 -11.45 22.72
C THR A 441 -13.81 -12.25 23.95
N GLN A 442 -15.06 -12.72 24.00
CA GLN A 442 -15.57 -13.61 25.03
C GLN A 442 -14.82 -14.94 25.18
N PHE A 443 -14.09 -15.39 24.14
CA PHE A 443 -13.27 -16.61 24.16
C PHE A 443 -11.79 -16.33 24.46
N GLY A 444 -11.43 -15.08 24.73
CA GLY A 444 -10.06 -14.72 25.06
C GLY A 444 -9.65 -15.22 26.44
N ASP A 445 -8.40 -15.64 26.53
CA ASP A 445 -7.78 -16.27 27.70
C ASP A 445 -6.56 -15.48 28.22
N PHE A 446 -6.36 -14.25 27.73
CA PHE A 446 -5.27 -13.36 28.09
C PHE A 446 -5.65 -11.89 28.02
N LEU A 447 -5.27 -11.11 29.02
CA LEU A 447 -5.53 -9.67 29.09
C LEU A 447 -4.24 -8.88 28.82
N ILE A 448 -4.24 -8.03 27.80
CA ILE A 448 -3.16 -7.11 27.51
C ILE A 448 -3.59 -5.71 27.93
N VAL A 449 -2.83 -5.07 28.80
CA VAL A 449 -3.06 -3.70 29.25
C VAL A 449 -2.02 -2.79 28.64
N VAL A 450 -2.46 -1.72 27.96
CA VAL A 450 -1.59 -0.73 27.32
C VAL A 450 -1.78 0.61 28.02
N ASN A 451 -0.76 1.04 28.75
CA ASN A 451 -0.71 2.34 29.41
C ASN A 451 -0.06 3.34 28.45
N GLN A 452 -0.89 4.13 27.78
CA GLN A 452 -0.43 5.14 26.83
C GLN A 452 0.08 6.40 27.54
N SER A 453 -0.51 6.74 28.69
CA SER A 453 -0.06 7.82 29.55
C SER A 453 -0.44 7.52 31.00
N LYS A 454 0.03 8.33 31.96
CA LYS A 454 -0.31 8.17 33.39
C LYS A 454 -1.80 8.17 33.70
N SER A 455 -2.64 8.64 32.77
CA SER A 455 -4.10 8.74 32.89
C SER A 455 -4.87 7.91 31.87
N GLU A 456 -4.21 7.29 30.89
CA GLU A 456 -4.85 6.56 29.80
C GLU A 456 -4.35 5.13 29.75
N THR A 457 -5.23 4.22 30.16
CA THR A 457 -5.01 2.78 30.18
C THR A 457 -6.09 2.12 29.33
N PHE A 458 -5.67 1.31 28.38
CA PHE A 458 -6.54 0.53 27.51
C PHE A 458 -6.31 -0.96 27.73
N SER A 459 -7.32 -1.78 27.47
CA SER A 459 -7.25 -3.22 27.63
C SER A 459 -7.71 -3.95 26.38
N ILE A 460 -6.95 -4.97 25.97
CA ILE A 460 -7.24 -5.84 24.85
C ILE A 460 -7.36 -7.27 25.39
N VAL A 461 -8.48 -7.92 25.08
CA VAL A 461 -8.66 -9.34 25.36
C VAL A 461 -8.12 -10.13 24.18
N ALA A 462 -7.17 -11.01 24.44
CA ALA A 462 -6.43 -11.77 23.45
C ALA A 462 -6.52 -13.28 23.70
N HIS A 463 -6.04 -14.05 22.72
CA HIS A 463 -6.09 -15.51 22.67
C HIS A 463 -4.67 -16.05 22.65
N LYS A 464 -4.23 -16.73 23.72
CA LYS A 464 -2.87 -17.25 23.91
C LYS A 464 -2.43 -18.12 22.75
N ALA A 465 -3.31 -19.01 22.27
CA ALA A 465 -3.01 -19.88 21.14
C ALA A 465 -2.56 -19.07 19.92
N ILE A 466 -3.26 -17.97 19.59
CA ILE A 466 -2.94 -17.14 18.42
C ILE A 466 -1.69 -16.29 18.68
N ILE A 467 -1.66 -15.52 19.78
CA ILE A 467 -0.56 -14.57 20.01
C ILE A 467 0.78 -15.26 20.26
N ASN A 468 0.80 -16.42 20.93
CA ASN A 468 2.02 -17.19 21.14
C ASN A 468 2.47 -17.88 19.85
N GLN A 469 1.55 -18.33 19.01
CA GLN A 469 1.90 -18.95 17.73
C GLN A 469 2.45 -17.92 16.72
N ARG A 470 1.94 -16.68 16.77
CA ARG A 470 2.24 -15.60 15.82
C ARG A 470 3.31 -14.63 16.30
N SER A 471 3.70 -14.67 17.58
CA SER A 471 4.72 -13.79 18.14
C SER A 471 5.73 -14.55 18.99
N PRO A 472 7.03 -14.54 18.63
CA PRO A 472 8.08 -15.17 19.43
C PRO A 472 8.23 -14.51 20.81
N TYR A 473 7.88 -13.22 20.93
CA TYR A 473 7.89 -12.51 22.21
C TYR A 473 6.86 -13.11 23.18
N PHE A 474 5.60 -13.23 22.76
CA PHE A 474 4.56 -13.79 23.62
C PHE A 474 4.82 -15.26 23.93
N ALA A 475 5.30 -16.05 22.95
CA ALA A 475 5.74 -17.43 23.18
C ALA A 475 6.78 -17.52 24.31
N SER A 476 7.80 -16.65 24.27
CA SER A 476 8.86 -16.62 25.28
C SER A 476 8.35 -16.23 26.67
N ILE A 477 7.40 -15.29 26.75
CA ILE A 477 6.76 -14.92 28.03
C ILE A 477 6.02 -16.10 28.64
N ALA A 478 5.32 -16.88 27.81
CA ALA A 478 4.54 -18.00 28.30
C ALA A 478 5.42 -19.15 28.85
N GLU A 479 6.60 -19.38 28.26
CA GLU A 479 7.53 -20.44 28.68
C GLU A 479 8.23 -20.16 30.02
N THR A 480 8.45 -18.89 30.36
CA THR A 480 9.36 -18.48 31.44
C THR A 480 8.77 -18.54 32.85
N LYS A 481 7.55 -19.08 33.03
CA LYS A 481 6.81 -19.16 34.32
C LYS A 481 6.75 -17.82 35.08
N MET A 482 6.80 -16.70 34.35
CA MET A 482 6.75 -15.35 34.91
C MET A 482 5.36 -15.00 35.43
N LYS A 483 5.23 -13.82 36.06
CA LYS A 483 3.99 -13.35 36.70
C LYS A 483 2.84 -13.26 35.69
N GLU A 484 3.17 -12.80 34.48
CA GLU A 484 2.27 -12.58 33.36
C GLU A 484 1.60 -13.88 32.90
N ALA A 485 2.37 -14.96 32.86
CA ALA A 485 1.87 -16.30 32.53
C ALA A 485 0.94 -16.88 33.61
N ARG A 486 1.10 -16.45 34.87
CA ARG A 486 0.25 -16.90 36.00
C ARG A 486 -1.01 -16.06 36.14
N GLU A 487 -0.91 -14.76 35.90
CA GLU A 487 -2.02 -13.81 36.03
C GLU A 487 -2.87 -13.71 34.76
N ASN A 488 -2.47 -14.39 33.67
CA ASN A 488 -3.09 -14.26 32.35
C ASN A 488 -3.20 -12.80 31.90
N LYS A 489 -2.21 -11.98 32.29
CA LYS A 489 -2.23 -10.53 32.13
C LYS A 489 -0.83 -10.02 31.88
N VAL A 490 -0.67 -9.11 30.92
CA VAL A 490 0.57 -8.37 30.69
C VAL A 490 0.27 -6.88 30.60
N VAL A 491 1.21 -6.05 31.08
CA VAL A 491 1.08 -4.59 31.07
C VAL A 491 2.25 -4.01 30.26
N PHE A 492 1.92 -3.16 29.29
CA PHE A 492 2.88 -2.39 28.51
C PHE A 492 2.77 -0.91 28.87
N GLU A 493 3.89 -0.33 29.28
CA GLU A 493 3.99 1.08 29.63
C GLU A 493 4.52 1.90 28.45
N ASP A 494 4.07 3.15 28.34
CA ASP A 494 4.53 4.16 27.38
C ASP A 494 4.39 3.72 25.89
N MET A 495 3.33 2.98 25.56
CA MET A 495 3.01 2.56 24.18
C MET A 495 1.71 3.20 23.66
N SER A 496 1.71 3.59 22.38
CA SER A 496 0.50 4.05 21.68
C SER A 496 -0.49 2.90 21.56
N TYR A 497 -1.70 3.05 22.12
CA TYR A 497 -2.74 2.02 22.02
C TYR A 497 -3.12 1.76 20.57
N SER A 498 -3.26 2.81 19.75
CA SER A 498 -3.66 2.69 18.34
C SER A 498 -2.65 1.88 17.53
N SER A 499 -1.36 2.22 17.62
CA SER A 499 -0.29 1.47 16.96
C SER A 499 -0.17 0.04 17.50
N PHE A 500 -0.34 -0.15 18.81
CA PHE A 500 -0.34 -1.48 19.41
C PHE A 500 -1.52 -2.33 18.92
N TYR A 501 -2.70 -1.72 18.75
CA TYR A 501 -3.88 -2.40 18.22
C TYR A 501 -3.66 -2.82 16.75
N HIS A 502 -2.99 -2.00 15.94
CA HIS A 502 -2.59 -2.40 14.58
C HIS A 502 -1.61 -3.59 14.58
N PHE A 503 -0.67 -3.63 15.52
CA PHE A 503 0.19 -4.80 15.73
C PHE A 503 -0.61 -6.04 16.14
N MET A 504 -1.57 -5.90 17.06
CA MET A 504 -2.46 -7.00 17.42
C MET A 504 -3.27 -7.47 16.23
N ASN A 505 -3.86 -6.56 15.45
CA ASN A 505 -4.59 -6.92 14.24
C ASN A 505 -3.71 -7.72 13.27
N PHE A 506 -2.45 -7.30 13.08
CA PHE A 506 -1.49 -8.04 12.27
C PHE A 506 -1.23 -9.48 12.77
N LEU A 507 -1.16 -9.70 14.09
CA LEU A 507 -1.01 -11.06 14.61
C LEU A 507 -2.20 -11.96 14.22
N TYR A 508 -3.42 -11.39 14.21
CA TYR A 508 -4.66 -12.13 13.93
C TYR A 508 -5.00 -12.28 12.45
N CYS A 509 -4.61 -11.35 11.57
CA CYS A 509 -5.00 -11.41 10.15
C CYS A 509 -3.84 -11.18 9.16
N ASP A 510 -2.59 -11.08 9.64
CA ASP A 510 -1.40 -10.77 8.82
C ASP A 510 -1.48 -9.41 8.09
N HIS A 511 -2.35 -8.53 8.59
CA HIS A 511 -2.69 -7.27 7.96
C HIS A 511 -2.78 -6.14 8.99
N ALA A 512 -2.36 -4.94 8.60
CA ALA A 512 -2.48 -3.74 9.41
C ALA A 512 -3.18 -2.66 8.57
N GLU A 513 -4.45 -2.37 8.90
CA GLU A 513 -5.30 -1.46 8.12
C GLU A 513 -4.69 -0.08 7.86
N ILE A 514 -3.89 0.43 8.80
CA ILE A 514 -3.20 1.70 8.65
C ILE A 514 -2.22 1.72 7.47
N LEU A 515 -1.70 0.56 7.06
CA LEU A 515 -0.78 0.46 5.93
C LEU A 515 -1.50 0.46 4.58
N ASN A 516 -2.83 0.35 4.57
CA ASN A 516 -3.59 0.42 3.34
C ASN A 516 -3.61 1.82 2.78
N GLU A 517 -3.51 1.91 1.46
CA GLU A 517 -3.82 3.13 0.73
C GLU A 517 -5.32 3.38 0.89
N GLU A 518 -5.68 4.43 1.64
CA GLU A 518 -7.08 4.84 1.71
C GLU A 518 -7.46 5.38 0.34
N ASN A 519 -8.48 4.80 -0.30
CA ASN A 519 -9.21 5.39 -1.43
C ASN A 519 -9.88 6.71 -0.98
N ASN A 520 -9.09 7.77 -0.79
CA ASN A 520 -9.56 9.06 -0.29
C ASN A 520 -10.09 9.91 -1.45
N ASN A 521 -11.35 9.66 -1.79
CA ASN A 521 -12.20 10.67 -2.38
C ASN A 521 -12.48 11.77 -1.34
N ASN A 522 -12.05 13.00 -1.66
CA ASN A 522 -12.45 14.32 -1.14
C ASN A 522 -11.69 14.94 0.06
N ASN A 523 -11.22 16.18 -0.21
CA ASN A 523 -11.07 17.36 0.66
C ASN A 523 -9.69 17.75 1.26
N ASN A 524 -9.51 19.08 1.37
CA ASN A 524 -8.35 19.89 1.73
C ASN A 524 -7.63 19.61 3.08
N ASN A 525 -7.95 18.52 3.79
CA ASN A 525 -7.29 18.11 5.05
C ASN A 525 -6.19 17.04 4.87
N ASN A 526 -5.92 16.64 3.62
CA ASN A 526 -5.09 15.47 3.30
C ASN A 526 -3.65 15.53 3.83
N ASN A 527 -2.98 16.69 3.80
CA ASN A 527 -1.58 16.76 4.25
C ASN A 527 -1.40 16.57 5.75
N LYS A 528 -2.35 17.08 6.56
CA LYS A 528 -2.31 16.88 8.02
C LYS A 528 -2.63 15.42 8.37
N LYS A 529 -3.65 14.86 7.74
CA LYS A 529 -4.04 13.44 7.93
C LYS A 529 -2.90 12.50 7.53
N GLN A 530 -2.23 12.77 6.40
CA GLN A 530 -1.10 11.98 5.94
C GLN A 530 0.11 12.07 6.89
N PHE A 531 0.38 13.26 7.46
CA PHE A 531 1.46 13.42 8.43
C PHE A 531 1.18 12.64 9.74
N GLU A 532 -0.05 12.70 10.24
CA GLU A 532 -0.49 11.94 11.41
C GLU A 532 -0.38 10.43 11.16
N LYS A 533 -0.83 9.98 9.98
CA LYS A 533 -0.70 8.59 9.53
C LYS A 533 0.76 8.14 9.44
N ASN A 534 1.64 8.93 8.82
CA ASN A 534 3.07 8.63 8.74
C ASN A 534 3.72 8.50 10.12
N ARG A 535 3.33 9.36 11.07
CA ARG A 535 3.81 9.28 12.46
C ARG A 535 3.36 7.98 13.12
N GLU A 536 2.11 7.61 12.96
CA GLU A 536 1.56 6.40 13.55
C GLU A 536 2.17 5.12 12.93
N VAL A 537 2.49 5.13 11.62
CA VAL A 537 3.23 4.04 10.98
C VAL A 537 4.68 3.95 11.49
N VAL A 538 5.31 5.08 11.80
CA VAL A 538 6.61 5.09 12.48
C VAL A 538 6.51 4.45 13.87
N GLU A 539 5.47 4.78 14.64
CA GLU A 539 5.22 4.16 15.96
C GLU A 539 4.96 2.64 15.81
N LEU A 540 4.21 2.22 14.79
CA LEU A 540 3.99 0.81 14.46
C LEU A 540 5.29 0.09 14.06
N LEU A 541 6.18 0.74 13.31
CA LEU A 541 7.49 0.19 12.95
C LEU A 541 8.35 -0.07 14.20
N VAL A 542 8.32 0.85 15.17
CA VAL A 542 9.02 0.69 16.46
C VAL A 542 8.47 -0.50 17.23
N ILE A 543 7.14 -0.62 17.30
CA ILE A 543 6.46 -1.76 17.93
C ILE A 543 6.83 -3.06 17.22
N ALA A 544 6.83 -3.08 15.88
CA ALA A 544 7.18 -4.26 15.10
C ALA A 544 8.62 -4.74 15.39
N ASP A 545 9.60 -3.83 15.50
CA ASP A 545 10.98 -4.20 15.87
C ASP A 545 11.06 -4.69 17.32
N TYR A 546 10.38 -4.02 18.26
CA TYR A 546 10.33 -4.41 19.67
C TYR A 546 9.78 -5.84 19.86
N PHE A 547 8.71 -6.20 19.14
CA PHE A 547 8.07 -7.52 19.18
C PHE A 547 8.64 -8.51 18.15
N GLN A 548 9.75 -8.18 17.50
CA GLN A 548 10.46 -9.03 16.53
C GLN A 548 9.56 -9.53 15.39
N GLN A 549 8.72 -8.65 14.84
CA GLN A 549 7.85 -8.92 13.70
C GLN A 549 8.46 -8.37 12.40
N ASP A 550 9.37 -9.14 11.79
CA ASP A 550 10.11 -8.66 10.61
C ASP A 550 9.23 -8.39 9.38
N ARG A 551 8.17 -9.17 9.19
CA ARG A 551 7.19 -8.93 8.10
C ARG A 551 6.43 -7.62 8.30
N LEU A 552 5.86 -7.39 9.48
CA LEU A 552 5.18 -6.13 9.78
C LEU A 552 6.13 -4.94 9.66
N LYS A 553 7.38 -5.08 10.14
CA LYS A 553 8.42 -4.07 10.01
C LYS A 553 8.67 -3.73 8.54
N THR A 554 8.83 -4.75 7.69
CA THR A 554 9.03 -4.60 6.24
C THR A 554 7.85 -3.90 5.56
N LEU A 555 6.61 -4.23 5.94
CA LEU A 555 5.40 -3.56 5.42
C LEU A 555 5.36 -2.08 5.83
N CYS A 556 5.73 -1.75 7.07
CA CYS A 556 5.85 -0.36 7.52
C CYS A 556 6.95 0.39 6.75
N GLU A 557 8.09 -0.25 6.50
CA GLU A 557 9.18 0.31 5.71
C GLU A 557 8.73 0.64 4.29
N GLN A 558 8.03 -0.29 3.63
CA GLN A 558 7.51 -0.10 2.28
C GLN A 558 6.53 1.08 2.22
N TYR A 559 5.56 1.13 3.13
CA TYR A 559 4.63 2.25 3.24
C TYR A 559 5.35 3.60 3.37
N LEU A 560 6.34 3.66 4.26
CA LEU A 560 7.10 4.88 4.52
C LEU A 560 7.97 5.28 3.32
N ILE A 561 8.57 4.32 2.61
CA ILE A 561 9.35 4.59 1.39
C ILE A 561 8.49 5.32 0.33
N ASP A 562 7.23 4.92 0.19
CA ASP A 562 6.32 5.47 -0.80
C ASP A 562 5.76 6.86 -0.38
N HIS A 563 5.68 7.15 0.91
CA HIS A 563 4.99 8.33 1.45
C HIS A 563 5.89 9.37 2.17
N ILE A 564 7.20 9.14 2.25
CA ILE A 564 8.12 10.05 2.95
C ILE A 564 8.44 11.32 2.17
N GLN A 565 8.36 12.44 2.88
CA GLN A 565 8.72 13.76 2.40
C GLN A 565 10.22 14.07 2.59
N SER A 566 10.77 14.93 1.72
CA SER A 566 12.21 15.27 1.71
C SER A 566 12.66 16.10 2.92
N GLU A 567 11.73 16.69 3.66
CA GLU A 567 11.96 17.51 4.84
C GLU A 567 12.37 16.66 6.04
N ILE A 568 11.72 15.52 6.22
CA ILE A 568 11.84 14.64 7.40
C ILE A 568 12.79 13.45 7.18
N ILE A 569 13.35 13.28 5.99
CA ILE A 569 14.14 12.09 5.63
C ILE A 569 15.37 11.85 6.54
N ILE A 570 15.96 12.92 7.10
CA ILE A 570 17.09 12.78 8.04
C ILE A 570 16.60 12.25 9.39
N ASP A 571 15.41 12.65 9.83
CA ASP A 571 14.77 12.12 11.04
C ASP A 571 14.42 10.65 10.86
N ILE A 572 13.81 10.30 9.72
CA ILE A 572 13.47 8.92 9.40
C ILE A 572 14.71 8.04 9.29
N LEU A 573 15.80 8.50 8.66
CA LEU A 573 17.05 7.74 8.64
C LEU A 573 17.52 7.33 10.04
N LYS A 574 17.39 8.25 11.02
CA LYS A 574 17.82 7.99 12.39
C LYS A 574 16.93 6.96 13.07
N ILE A 575 15.62 7.07 12.87
CA ILE A 575 14.66 6.07 13.35
C ILE A 575 14.97 4.73 12.71
N ALA A 576 15.13 4.68 11.39
CA ALA A 576 15.40 3.45 10.66
C ALA A 576 16.67 2.75 11.15
N GLY A 577 17.74 3.51 11.43
CA GLY A 577 18.97 2.97 12.00
C GLY A 577 18.84 2.52 13.46
N CYS A 578 17.95 3.12 14.26
CA CYS A 578 17.70 2.73 15.65
C CYS A 578 16.88 1.43 15.77
N PHE A 579 15.97 1.19 14.83
CA PHE A 579 14.99 0.09 14.87
C PHE A 579 15.20 -0.93 13.75
N ASN A 580 16.45 -1.10 13.31
CA ASN A 580 16.88 -2.12 12.33
C ASN A 580 16.03 -2.19 11.04
N ALA A 581 15.48 -1.05 10.61
CA ALA A 581 14.68 -0.93 9.39
C ALA A 581 15.61 -0.69 8.19
N ARG A 582 16.13 -1.79 7.65
CA ARG A 582 17.21 -1.77 6.65
C ARG A 582 16.76 -1.20 5.31
N ASN A 583 15.62 -1.62 4.79
CA ASN A 583 15.09 -1.16 3.51
C ASN A 583 14.90 0.37 3.54
N LEU A 584 14.29 0.86 4.62
CA LEU A 584 14.05 2.28 4.83
C LEU A 584 15.34 3.08 5.04
N TYR A 585 16.31 2.52 5.78
CA TYR A 585 17.62 3.14 5.98
C TYR A 585 18.37 3.28 4.64
N GLU A 586 18.48 2.20 3.86
CA GLU A 586 19.16 2.20 2.56
C GLU A 586 18.46 3.16 1.58
N PHE A 587 17.13 3.20 1.57
CA PHE A 587 16.36 4.14 0.77
C PHE A 587 16.65 5.60 1.16
N CYS A 588 16.68 5.93 2.45
CA CYS A 588 16.98 7.29 2.92
C CYS A 588 18.39 7.74 2.48
N ILE A 589 19.39 6.87 2.61
CA ILE A 589 20.76 7.14 2.14
C ILE A 589 20.79 7.38 0.63
N TRP A 590 20.12 6.52 -0.15
CA TRP A 590 20.01 6.65 -1.59
C TRP A 590 19.34 7.96 -2.01
N LYS A 591 18.16 8.26 -1.44
CA LYS A 591 17.36 9.45 -1.76
C LYS A 591 18.13 10.75 -1.48
N MET A 592 18.92 10.78 -0.41
CA MET A 592 19.83 11.90 -0.12
C MET A 592 21.02 11.97 -1.07
N GLY A 593 21.57 10.83 -1.51
CA GLY A 593 22.69 10.77 -2.45
C GLY A 593 22.31 11.31 -3.84
N VAL A 594 21.18 10.87 -4.38
CA VAL A 594 20.67 11.36 -5.68
C VAL A 594 20.25 12.83 -5.64
N ASN A 595 19.97 13.36 -4.45
CA ASN A 595 19.65 14.77 -4.19
C ASN A 595 20.72 15.51 -3.36
N TYR A 596 21.99 15.10 -3.48
CA TYR A 596 23.07 15.53 -2.59
C TYR A 596 23.19 17.05 -2.43
N PHE A 597 23.04 17.82 -3.51
CA PHE A 597 23.18 19.27 -3.48
C PHE A 597 22.06 19.97 -2.72
N THR A 598 20.85 19.41 -2.74
CA THR A 598 19.71 19.90 -1.95
C THR A 598 19.96 19.66 -0.47
N PHE A 599 20.44 18.47 -0.11
CA PHE A 599 20.64 18.08 1.29
C PHE A 599 21.92 18.66 1.91
N SER A 600 23.04 18.72 1.18
CA SER A 600 24.33 19.21 1.68
C SER A 600 24.32 20.67 2.15
N LYS A 601 23.38 21.47 1.64
CA LYS A 601 23.14 22.86 2.09
C LYS A 601 22.35 22.93 3.40
N LYS A 602 21.55 21.92 3.74
CA LYS A 602 20.73 21.91 4.95
C LYS A 602 21.62 21.81 6.20
N ARG A 603 21.33 22.64 7.22
CA ARG A 603 22.05 22.63 8.51
C ARG A 603 22.02 21.25 9.17
N ASN A 604 20.90 20.55 9.08
CA ASN A 604 20.68 19.24 9.70
C ASN A 604 21.59 18.16 9.09
N PHE A 605 21.87 18.23 7.79
CA PHE A 605 22.78 17.30 7.10
C PHE A 605 24.19 17.35 7.69
N LYS A 606 24.69 18.56 7.98
CA LYS A 606 26.02 18.74 8.58
C LYS A 606 26.08 18.29 10.03
N LYS A 607 25.05 18.58 10.83
CA LYS A 607 25.06 18.37 12.28
C LYS A 607 24.62 16.98 12.73
N ARG A 608 23.65 16.36 12.05
CA ARG A 608 23.00 15.13 12.54
C ARG A 608 23.52 13.84 11.89
N LEU A 609 24.14 13.94 10.71
CA LEU A 609 24.69 12.76 10.04
C LEU A 609 26.10 12.43 10.53
N SER A 610 26.34 11.14 10.76
CA SER A 610 27.63 10.56 11.14
C SER A 610 28.64 10.70 10.00
N LYS A 611 29.93 10.50 10.31
CA LYS A 611 30.98 10.50 9.28
C LYS A 611 30.78 9.37 8.26
N GLN A 612 30.26 8.23 8.70
CA GLN A 612 30.03 7.07 7.84
C GLN A 612 28.86 7.30 6.89
N GLU A 613 27.71 7.76 7.41
CA GLU A 613 26.53 8.10 6.61
C GLU A 613 26.87 9.13 5.53
N LYS A 614 27.63 10.18 5.88
CA LYS A 614 28.08 11.19 4.91
C LYS A 614 28.94 10.59 3.80
N LYS A 615 29.81 9.62 4.12
CA LYS A 615 30.61 8.92 3.11
C LYS A 615 29.73 8.06 2.19
N GLU A 616 28.76 7.35 2.74
CA GLU A 616 27.83 6.52 1.96
C GLU A 616 26.96 7.36 1.03
N ILE A 617 26.37 8.44 1.55
CA ILE A 617 25.60 9.40 0.75
C ILE A 617 26.49 10.02 -0.35
N GLN A 618 27.75 10.36 -0.04
CA GLN A 618 28.67 10.94 -1.02
C GLN A 618 29.10 9.93 -2.10
N LYS A 619 29.16 8.63 -1.81
CA LYS A 619 29.38 7.59 -2.83
C LYS A 619 28.23 7.53 -3.84
N LEU A 620 27.00 7.77 -3.38
CA LEU A 620 25.79 7.84 -4.21
C LEU A 620 25.52 9.25 -4.75
N GLN A 621 26.46 10.18 -4.60
CA GLN A 621 26.28 11.56 -5.02
C GLN A 621 25.98 11.63 -6.52
N TRP A 622 24.82 12.19 -6.86
CA TRP A 622 24.48 12.52 -8.23
C TRP A 622 24.11 14.00 -8.40
N PRO A 623 24.61 14.69 -9.44
CA PRO A 623 25.69 14.28 -10.35
C PRO A 623 27.03 14.00 -9.64
N SER A 624 27.85 13.12 -10.23
CA SER A 624 29.10 12.66 -9.60
C SER A 624 30.09 13.79 -9.35
N LYS A 625 30.97 13.61 -8.35
CA LYS A 625 31.97 14.61 -7.96
C LYS A 625 32.90 15.00 -9.12
N GLU A 626 33.40 14.01 -9.86
CA GLU A 626 34.28 14.23 -11.03
C GLU A 626 33.60 15.08 -12.10
N TYR A 627 32.33 14.79 -12.35
CA TYR A 627 31.54 15.50 -13.33
C TYR A 627 31.28 16.95 -12.90
N VAL A 628 31.02 17.20 -11.61
CA VAL A 628 30.85 18.55 -11.06
C VAL A 628 32.16 19.33 -11.08
N GLU A 629 33.29 18.72 -10.73
CA GLU A 629 34.61 19.34 -10.76
C GLU A 629 35.03 19.72 -12.18
N PHE A 630 34.75 18.86 -13.16
CA PHE A 630 35.00 19.15 -14.57
C PHE A 630 34.24 20.40 -15.04
N ASN A 631 32.95 20.49 -14.74
CA ASN A 631 32.13 21.63 -15.16
C ASN A 631 32.50 22.93 -14.43
N ASN A 632 32.84 22.86 -13.14
CA ASN A 632 33.36 24.02 -12.42
C ASN A 632 34.69 24.53 -13.03
N ARG A 633 35.60 23.63 -13.43
CA ARG A 633 36.85 24.02 -14.11
C ARG A 633 36.57 24.67 -15.47
N LEU A 634 35.63 24.15 -16.23
CA LEU A 634 35.19 24.74 -17.49
C LEU A 634 34.65 26.15 -17.31
N ASP A 635 33.75 26.36 -16.33
CA ASP A 635 33.17 27.67 -16.06
C ASP A 635 34.24 28.71 -15.68
N VAL A 636 35.25 28.32 -14.88
CA VAL A 636 36.38 29.20 -14.52
C VAL A 636 37.25 29.55 -15.73
N ILE A 637 37.54 28.59 -16.60
CA ILE A 637 38.32 28.82 -17.83
C ILE A 637 37.55 29.76 -18.77
N LEU A 638 36.24 29.54 -18.93
CA LEU A 638 35.38 30.38 -19.76
C LEU A 638 35.31 31.81 -19.20
N ALA A 639 35.15 31.97 -17.88
CA ALA A 639 35.13 33.28 -17.22
C ALA A 639 36.45 34.05 -17.38
N LYS A 640 37.60 33.40 -17.19
CA LYS A 640 38.92 34.03 -17.41
C LYS A 640 39.12 34.46 -18.85
N LYS A 641 38.73 33.62 -19.81
CA LYS A 641 38.84 33.94 -21.25
C LYS A 641 37.89 35.06 -21.67
N LEU A 642 36.70 35.15 -21.08
CA LEU A 642 35.76 36.25 -21.33
C LEU A 642 36.30 37.58 -20.77
N ASN A 643 36.84 37.59 -19.54
CA ASN A 643 37.41 38.81 -18.95
C ASN A 643 38.64 39.33 -19.73
N LEU A 644 39.53 38.45 -20.20
CA LEU A 644 40.69 38.83 -21.03
C LEU A 644 40.29 39.47 -22.37
N ILE A 645 39.07 39.23 -22.84
CA ILE A 645 38.55 39.79 -24.10
C ILE A 645 37.88 41.15 -23.84
N GLU A 646 37.27 41.37 -22.68
CA GLU A 646 36.70 42.68 -22.31
C GLU A 646 37.79 43.75 -22.09
N GLU A 647 39.03 43.34 -21.80
CA GLU A 647 40.17 44.25 -21.56
C GLU A 647 40.99 44.62 -22.82
N ARG A 648 40.73 44.04 -24.00
CA ARG A 648 41.51 44.28 -25.23
C ARG A 648 40.65 44.91 -26.33
N GLU A 649 41.10 46.07 -26.86
CA GLU A 649 40.38 46.84 -27.88
C GLU A 649 40.70 46.43 -29.34
N ASP A 650 41.81 45.70 -29.58
CA ASP A 650 42.30 45.40 -30.94
C ASP A 650 41.98 43.96 -31.42
N GLU A 651 41.26 43.85 -32.53
CA GLU A 651 40.80 42.57 -33.09
C GLU A 651 41.95 41.65 -33.56
N ASP A 652 43.05 42.24 -34.04
CA ASP A 652 44.19 41.50 -34.61
C ASP A 652 45.13 40.89 -33.55
N GLU A 653 45.15 41.46 -32.34
CA GLU A 653 45.96 40.96 -31.22
C GLU A 653 45.23 39.87 -30.41
N ILE A 654 43.91 39.78 -30.56
CA ILE A 654 43.05 38.74 -29.97
C ILE A 654 43.00 37.48 -30.87
N LEU A 655 43.21 37.64 -32.19
CA LEU A 655 43.19 36.57 -33.19
C LEU A 655 44.52 35.77 -33.27
N LYS A 656 45.65 36.40 -32.94
CA LYS A 656 46.95 35.75 -32.75
C LYS A 656 47.02 35.03 -31.41
#